data_AF-A0A1Y4V2T8-F1
#
_entry.id   AF-A0A1Y4V2T8-F1
#
_cell.length_a   1.000
_cell.length_b   1.000
_cell.length_c   1.000
_cell.angle_alpha   90.00
_cell.angle_beta   90.00
_cell.angle_gamma   90.00
#
_symmetry.space_group_name_H-M   'P 1'
#
loop_
_entity.id
_entity.type
_entity.pdbx_description
1 polymer ?
#
loop_
_entity_poly.entity_id
_entity_poly.type
_entity_poly.pdbx_seq_one_letter_code
_entity_poly.pdbx_strand_id
1 'polypeptide(L)'
;MLNIRIIYICCLILTFASCKMKDEITCYGGSDSDLVQLLEKEGYTLKFYPSVSEALQNAPEKSGVLLLSDSYPVKGTSISQEDESLIEAKSLRVLVEFPQRIGTTDSSKSDTLNLERIVVCDSINTELPFMSLLSFNRCILKETSDSINHPILVAAKVAGFDKAVYGLKDTETRPVLYYRTPHLLVSTTCISHFASDRYMPEQKIKSLYEYIFRWLLSKNTVTFSSWITYITPSYTPSDVLPENAGYESIKKGIEWFYNGHFLVNSEWKQNWVDKYMGDGTMPIGPSIPDQFQNGDGSLGVLEGHMSEIRYDGSQLYRYWMRADVQGEASYAFAAAGDLLENNEYSKVATNLIDYSFKEYRDSERNDPASPSYGLLGWAYTHKGTYYGDDNARFLLGVIASSALLNDTEWDKKIAEGIIGNFRTTGINGFRGGSLLDTDIQKRGWKSFYDNNTVNLHAHFEAWNWACYLWLYNQTQYEPLLERSKKALSMMMASYPEQWSWTNGIQQERARMILPLAWLYRVEPTEEHLKWLHYMTNELLKNQVTCGGIREELGDESKSSFGHSPSNEAYGSTEASLIFDNGDPVADMLYTTNFAFVGLCEAAKATNDSTYVKAVNQMRDFLIRIQVKSDKFRNVDGAWFRAFNYQDWNYWAANADAGWGAWSTLTGWIQSWIVGTQFLMEKNTSLWELSNRKDISKTANKVIEEMINNNNYK
;
A
#
# COMPACT_ATOMS: atom_id res chain seq x y z
N MET A 1 -28.77 55.27 -32.01
CA MET A 1 -27.89 54.08 -32.10
C MET A 1 -26.51 54.25 -31.44
N LEU A 2 -25.99 55.47 -31.25
CA LEU A 2 -24.69 55.70 -30.60
C LEU A 2 -24.71 55.45 -29.07
N ASN A 3 -25.80 55.80 -28.38
CA ASN A 3 -25.91 55.63 -26.92
C ASN A 3 -26.01 54.18 -26.43
N ILE A 4 -26.51 53.25 -27.26
CA ILE A 4 -26.63 51.83 -26.89
C ILE A 4 -25.28 51.10 -27.02
N ARG A 5 -24.42 51.51 -27.97
CA ARG A 5 -23.07 50.95 -28.11
C ARG A 5 -22.13 51.36 -26.98
N ILE A 6 -22.27 52.57 -26.44
CA ILE A 6 -21.47 53.03 -25.29
C ILE A 6 -21.86 52.25 -24.02
N ILE A 7 -23.15 51.97 -23.82
CA ILE A 7 -23.62 51.16 -22.68
C ILE A 7 -23.11 49.71 -22.79
N TYR A 8 -23.13 49.11 -23.99
CA TYR A 8 -22.58 47.76 -24.20
C TYR A 8 -21.07 47.68 -23.99
N ILE A 9 -20.31 48.71 -24.41
CA ILE A 9 -18.86 48.78 -24.18
C ILE A 9 -18.55 49.02 -22.70
N CYS A 10 -19.32 49.86 -21.99
CA CYS A 10 -19.18 50.03 -20.54
C CYS A 10 -19.58 48.76 -19.76
N CYS A 11 -20.61 48.02 -20.19
CA CYS A 11 -20.97 46.74 -19.59
C CYS A 11 -19.91 45.65 -19.86
N LEU A 12 -19.29 45.62 -21.05
CA LEU A 12 -18.16 44.72 -21.34
C LEU A 12 -16.92 45.08 -20.51
N ILE A 13 -16.60 46.37 -20.36
CA ILE A 13 -15.47 46.82 -19.54
C ILE A 13 -15.73 46.57 -18.05
N LEU A 14 -16.97 46.68 -17.58
CA LEU A 14 -17.34 46.32 -16.19
C LEU A 14 -17.34 44.80 -15.94
N THR A 15 -17.60 43.97 -16.96
CA THR A 15 -17.45 42.51 -16.84
C THR A 15 -16.00 42.04 -16.87
N PHE A 16 -15.08 42.79 -17.50
CA PHE A 16 -13.63 42.52 -17.44
C PHE A 16 -12.92 43.22 -16.25
N ALA A 17 -13.54 44.23 -15.63
CA ALA A 17 -13.00 44.94 -14.47
C ALA A 17 -13.34 44.31 -13.10
N SER A 18 -13.98 43.13 -13.07
CA SER A 18 -14.27 42.40 -11.82
C SER A 18 -13.29 41.24 -11.53
N CYS A 19 -12.09 41.25 -12.12
CA CYS A 19 -10.95 40.64 -11.44
C CYS A 19 -10.60 41.55 -10.25
N LYS A 20 -11.35 41.43 -9.14
CA LYS A 20 -10.88 41.93 -7.85
C LYS A 20 -9.54 41.25 -7.61
N MET A 21 -8.45 42.00 -7.70
CA MET A 21 -7.17 41.55 -7.16
C MET A 21 -7.44 41.05 -5.75
N LYS A 22 -7.06 39.81 -5.46
CA LYS A 22 -7.18 39.28 -4.10
C LYS A 22 -6.24 40.08 -3.19
N ASP A 23 -6.50 40.02 -1.88
CA ASP A 23 -5.79 40.85 -0.90
C ASP A 23 -4.27 40.60 -0.96
N GLU A 24 -3.49 41.64 -0.68
CA GLU A 24 -2.06 41.50 -0.41
C GLU A 24 -1.85 40.88 0.97
N ILE A 25 -1.01 39.86 1.07
CA ILE A 25 -0.66 39.18 2.32
C ILE A 25 0.81 39.47 2.62
N THR A 26 1.06 39.95 3.84
CA THR A 26 2.43 40.18 4.33
C THR A 26 3.02 38.86 4.81
N CYS A 27 4.23 38.54 4.36
CA CYS A 27 4.88 37.25 4.61
C CYS A 27 6.30 37.42 5.17
N TYR A 28 6.73 36.44 5.94
CA TYR A 28 8.12 36.16 6.28
C TYR A 28 8.37 34.66 6.10
N GLY A 29 9.52 34.33 5.50
CA GLY A 29 10.00 32.97 5.28
C GLY A 29 9.15 32.07 4.40
N GLY A 30 9.64 30.85 4.11
CA GLY A 30 8.96 29.78 3.39
C GLY A 30 8.49 30.15 1.99
N SER A 31 9.27 30.96 1.26
CA SER A 31 8.86 31.52 -0.05
C SER A 31 8.73 30.48 -1.16
N ASP A 32 9.22 29.25 -0.97
CA ASP A 32 9.10 28.11 -1.86
C ASP A 32 8.07 27.07 -1.39
N SER A 33 7.36 27.33 -0.29
CA SER A 33 6.38 26.42 0.30
C SER A 33 5.17 26.14 -0.61
N ASP A 34 4.51 25.01 -0.38
CA ASP A 34 3.30 24.63 -1.14
C ASP A 34 2.17 25.65 -0.92
N LEU A 35 2.08 26.22 0.29
CA LEU A 35 1.13 27.27 0.60
C LEU A 35 1.38 28.54 -0.24
N VAL A 36 2.63 28.96 -0.37
CA VAL A 36 2.99 30.13 -1.18
C VAL A 36 2.61 29.91 -2.65
N GLN A 37 3.01 28.76 -3.20
CA GLN A 37 2.67 28.38 -4.58
C GLN A 37 1.14 28.33 -4.80
N LEU A 38 0.39 27.78 -3.83
CA LEU A 38 -1.06 27.73 -3.88
C LEU A 38 -1.67 29.14 -3.90
N LEU A 39 -1.22 30.03 -3.01
CA LEU A 39 -1.76 31.38 -2.91
C LEU A 39 -1.47 32.22 -4.14
N GLU A 40 -0.27 32.13 -4.71
CA GLU A 40 0.08 32.80 -5.96
C GLU A 40 -0.79 32.30 -7.12
N LYS A 41 -0.98 30.97 -7.24
CA LYS A 41 -1.86 30.35 -8.24
C LYS A 41 -3.31 30.81 -8.09
N GLU A 42 -3.73 31.03 -6.85
CA GLU A 42 -5.06 31.56 -6.52
C GLU A 42 -5.18 33.07 -6.75
N GLY A 43 -4.10 33.76 -7.11
CA GLY A 43 -4.09 35.19 -7.45
C GLY A 43 -3.93 36.14 -6.26
N TYR A 44 -3.43 35.67 -5.12
CA TYR A 44 -3.02 36.53 -4.01
C TYR A 44 -1.67 37.18 -4.31
N THR A 45 -1.50 38.44 -3.90
CA THR A 45 -0.18 39.10 -3.93
C THR A 45 0.51 38.85 -2.59
N LEU A 46 1.70 38.24 -2.62
CA LEU A 46 2.48 37.96 -1.41
C LEU A 46 3.66 38.91 -1.33
N LYS A 47 3.83 39.55 -0.16
CA LYS A 47 4.92 40.51 0.07
C LYS A 47 5.82 40.03 1.18
N PHE A 48 7.01 39.56 0.81
CA PHE A 48 7.99 39.02 1.74
C PHE A 48 8.90 40.10 2.32
N TYR A 49 9.18 39.97 3.62
CA TYR A 49 10.12 40.80 4.36
C TYR A 49 11.28 39.95 4.92
N PRO A 50 12.46 40.55 5.15
CA PRO A 50 13.65 39.81 5.57
C PRO A 50 13.65 39.41 7.05
N SER A 51 12.73 39.94 7.85
CA SER A 51 12.59 39.59 9.27
C SER A 51 11.12 39.63 9.72
N VAL A 52 10.82 38.88 10.80
CA VAL A 52 9.51 38.89 11.45
C VAL A 52 9.12 40.32 11.86
N SER A 53 10.02 41.05 12.52
CA SER A 53 9.75 42.42 12.97
C SER A 53 9.46 43.36 11.80
N GLU A 54 10.19 43.26 10.68
CA GLU A 54 9.90 44.07 9.50
C GLU A 54 8.55 43.72 8.85
N ALA A 55 8.21 42.42 8.77
CA ALA A 55 6.91 41.97 8.29
C ALA A 55 5.78 42.59 9.12
N LEU A 56 5.88 42.49 10.45
CA LEU A 56 4.86 43.02 11.38
C LEU A 56 4.78 44.55 11.36
N GLN A 57 5.92 45.25 11.26
CA GLN A 57 5.96 46.71 11.17
C GLN A 57 5.29 47.23 9.89
N ASN A 58 5.50 46.55 8.76
CA ASN A 58 5.00 46.99 7.48
C ASN A 58 3.61 46.44 7.11
N ALA A 59 3.12 45.41 7.80
CA ALA A 59 1.77 44.88 7.60
C ALA A 59 0.69 45.97 7.84
N PRO A 60 -0.33 46.15 6.99
CA PRO A 60 -1.40 47.10 7.27
C PRO A 60 -2.15 46.78 8.58
N GLU A 61 -2.74 47.78 9.23
CA GLU A 61 -3.60 47.52 10.39
C GLU A 61 -4.74 46.55 10.02
N LYS A 62 -5.05 45.62 10.94
CA LYS A 62 -6.07 44.58 10.77
C LYS A 62 -5.86 43.67 9.56
N SER A 63 -4.63 43.54 9.03
CA SER A 63 -4.33 42.61 7.93
C SER A 63 -3.93 41.23 8.42
N GLY A 64 -3.91 40.27 7.49
CA GLY A 64 -3.32 38.95 7.71
C GLY A 64 -1.80 38.97 7.52
N VAL A 65 -1.08 38.19 8.33
CA VAL A 65 0.37 37.98 8.20
C VAL A 65 0.69 36.50 8.28
N LEU A 66 1.56 36.02 7.38
CA LEU A 66 2.10 34.67 7.39
C LEU A 66 3.55 34.70 7.85
N LEU A 67 3.86 33.98 8.93
CA LEU A 67 5.22 33.77 9.43
C LEU A 67 5.56 32.29 9.24
N LEU A 68 6.10 31.96 8.07
CA LEU A 68 6.39 30.60 7.65
C LEU A 68 7.82 30.20 8.03
N SER A 69 8.08 28.90 8.14
CA SER A 69 9.40 28.39 8.53
C SER A 69 10.35 28.35 7.33
N ASP A 70 11.49 29.03 7.43
CA ASP A 70 12.58 29.00 6.41
C ASP A 70 13.54 27.82 6.57
N SER A 71 13.48 27.11 7.69
CA SER A 71 14.54 26.16 8.08
C SER A 71 13.99 24.95 8.82
N TYR A 72 12.74 24.57 8.54
CA TYR A 72 12.16 23.36 9.09
C TYR A 72 12.96 22.12 8.67
N PRO A 73 13.28 21.18 9.59
CA PRO A 73 12.98 21.17 11.02
C PRO A 73 14.10 21.72 11.93
N VAL A 74 15.16 22.29 11.36
CA VAL A 74 16.38 22.71 12.07
C VAL A 74 16.14 23.91 12.99
N LYS A 75 15.48 24.96 12.50
CA LYS A 75 15.27 26.22 13.24
C LYS A 75 13.84 26.72 13.06
N GLY A 76 13.25 27.14 14.17
CA GLY A 76 11.90 27.69 14.20
C GLY A 76 11.84 29.22 14.12
N THR A 77 10.64 29.74 13.89
CA THR A 77 10.40 31.18 13.81
C THR A 77 10.40 31.81 15.21
N SER A 78 11.04 32.96 15.37
CA SER A 78 11.12 33.66 16.67
C SER A 78 10.33 34.96 16.62
N ILE A 79 9.38 35.10 17.55
CA ILE A 79 8.57 36.31 17.78
C ILE A 79 9.03 36.92 19.11
N SER A 80 9.47 38.17 19.11
CA SER A 80 9.87 38.87 20.34
C SER A 80 8.65 39.37 21.14
N GLN A 81 8.88 39.89 22.35
CA GLN A 81 7.80 40.49 23.15
C GLN A 81 7.30 41.81 22.53
N GLU A 82 8.18 42.56 21.86
CA GLU A 82 7.83 43.74 21.08
C GLU A 82 6.98 43.37 19.86
N ASP A 83 7.32 42.26 19.19
CA ASP A 83 6.53 41.74 18.07
C ASP A 83 5.12 41.33 18.53
N GLU A 84 4.97 40.62 19.65
CA GLU A 84 3.65 40.30 20.24
C GLU A 84 2.84 41.56 20.54
N SER A 85 3.48 42.57 21.14
CA SER A 85 2.83 43.85 21.45
C SER A 85 2.36 44.56 20.17
N LEU A 86 3.14 44.46 19.09
CA LEU A 86 2.81 45.05 17.80
C LEU A 86 1.65 44.33 17.09
N ILE A 87 1.59 42.99 17.20
CA ILE A 87 0.49 42.17 16.68
C ILE A 87 -0.84 42.66 17.28
N GLU A 88 -0.88 42.81 18.60
CA GLU A 88 -2.07 43.29 19.31
C GLU A 88 -2.40 44.76 18.98
N ALA A 89 -1.39 45.64 19.00
CA ALA A 89 -1.58 47.07 18.75
C ALA A 89 -2.18 47.37 17.37
N LYS A 90 -1.80 46.59 16.36
CA LYS A 90 -2.31 46.72 14.98
C LYS A 90 -3.48 45.78 14.69
N SER A 91 -3.90 45.00 15.68
CA SER A 91 -4.94 43.96 15.54
C SER A 91 -4.70 43.04 14.35
N LEU A 92 -3.43 42.68 14.11
CA LEU A 92 -3.03 41.78 13.02
C LEU A 92 -3.64 40.39 13.24
N ARG A 93 -3.76 39.59 12.18
CA ARG A 93 -4.08 38.17 12.30
C ARG A 93 -2.91 37.40 11.76
N VAL A 94 -2.12 36.84 12.66
CA VAL A 94 -0.82 36.24 12.36
C VAL A 94 -0.92 34.74 12.49
N LEU A 95 -0.66 34.03 11.39
CA LEU A 95 -0.34 32.61 11.45
C LEU A 95 1.17 32.47 11.57
N VAL A 96 1.64 31.78 12.61
CA VAL A 96 3.03 31.35 12.74
C VAL A 96 3.10 29.83 12.78
N GLU A 97 4.03 29.25 12.03
CA GLU A 97 4.32 27.82 12.07
C GLU A 97 5.70 27.52 12.68
N PHE A 98 5.83 26.35 13.29
CA PHE A 98 7.04 25.85 13.95
C PHE A 98 7.81 26.92 14.77
N PRO A 99 7.17 27.64 15.71
CA PRO A 99 7.83 28.73 16.43
C PRO A 99 8.89 28.19 17.38
N GLN A 100 10.08 28.77 17.32
CA GLN A 100 11.12 28.52 18.31
C GLN A 100 10.89 29.34 19.58
N ARG A 101 10.42 30.59 19.44
CA ARG A 101 10.17 31.48 20.58
C ARG A 101 8.96 32.35 20.32
N ILE A 102 8.12 32.53 21.33
CA ILE A 102 7.04 33.52 21.32
C ILE A 102 7.11 34.33 22.62
N GLY A 103 7.46 35.60 22.49
CA GLY A 103 7.67 36.48 23.63
C GLY A 103 8.82 36.00 24.50
N THR A 104 8.52 35.69 25.75
CA THR A 104 9.46 35.12 26.72
C THR A 104 9.46 33.59 26.75
N THR A 105 8.54 32.94 26.05
CA THR A 105 8.41 31.48 25.99
C THR A 105 9.33 30.92 24.90
N ASP A 106 10.29 30.06 25.28
CA ASP A 106 11.20 29.37 24.34
C ASP A 106 10.84 27.87 24.23
N SER A 107 10.70 27.42 22.98
CA SER A 107 10.39 26.05 22.57
C SER A 107 11.60 25.43 21.90
N SER A 108 12.67 25.25 22.69
CA SER A 108 13.93 24.67 22.21
C SER A 108 13.83 23.16 21.96
N LYS A 109 12.95 22.47 22.67
CA LYS A 109 12.70 21.03 22.49
C LYS A 109 11.73 20.75 21.34
N SER A 110 11.97 19.64 20.68
CA SER A 110 11.13 19.14 19.60
C SER A 110 10.97 17.64 19.70
N ASP A 111 9.81 17.15 19.29
CA ASP A 111 9.49 15.73 19.25
C ASP A 111 8.97 15.35 17.86
N THR A 112 9.25 14.12 17.42
CA THR A 112 8.85 13.63 16.09
C THR A 112 7.67 12.71 16.25
N LEU A 113 6.60 12.94 15.48
CA LEU A 113 5.49 12.01 15.45
C LEU A 113 5.94 10.63 14.97
N ASN A 114 5.32 9.60 15.55
CA ASN A 114 5.49 8.22 15.17
C ASN A 114 4.16 7.63 14.70
N LEU A 115 3.33 7.16 15.64
CA LEU A 115 2.02 6.55 15.36
C LEU A 115 0.85 7.51 15.59
N GLU A 116 1.14 8.71 16.08
CA GLU A 116 0.14 9.72 16.36
C GLU A 116 -0.46 10.30 15.08
N ARG A 117 -1.76 10.55 15.16
CA ARG A 117 -2.54 11.20 14.11
C ARG A 117 -3.01 12.55 14.60
N ILE A 118 -3.42 13.39 13.67
CA ILE A 118 -3.95 14.72 13.99
C ILE A 118 -5.46 14.59 14.20
N VAL A 119 -5.94 15.06 15.36
CA VAL A 119 -7.32 14.96 15.80
C VAL A 119 -7.92 16.35 15.94
N VAL A 120 -9.10 16.53 15.37
CA VAL A 120 -9.89 17.77 15.49
C VAL A 120 -10.56 17.84 16.87
N CYS A 121 -10.22 18.86 17.66
CA CYS A 121 -10.71 19.02 19.03
C CYS A 121 -12.06 19.72 19.14
N ASP A 122 -12.44 20.51 18.14
CA ASP A 122 -13.75 21.18 18.04
C ASP A 122 -14.17 21.23 16.57
N SER A 123 -15.46 21.10 16.27
CA SER A 123 -15.93 21.09 14.88
C SER A 123 -15.57 22.39 14.17
N ILE A 124 -14.78 22.29 13.09
CA ILE A 124 -14.22 23.42 12.34
C ILE A 124 -15.17 23.81 11.20
N ASN A 125 -15.65 22.80 10.48
CA ASN A 125 -16.60 22.85 9.37
C ASN A 125 -17.19 21.44 9.15
N THR A 126 -17.98 21.24 8.10
CA THR A 126 -18.63 19.95 7.79
C THR A 126 -17.65 18.84 7.42
N GLU A 127 -16.51 19.18 6.82
CA GLU A 127 -15.46 18.22 6.41
C GLU A 127 -14.53 17.85 7.58
N LEU A 128 -14.47 18.71 8.61
CA LEU A 128 -13.66 18.56 9.81
C LEU A 128 -14.54 18.63 11.07
N PRO A 129 -15.43 17.64 11.29
CA PRO A 129 -16.20 17.54 12.53
C PRO A 129 -15.29 17.15 13.71
N PHE A 130 -15.82 17.32 14.92
CA PHE A 130 -15.18 16.86 16.15
C PHE A 130 -14.71 15.39 16.05
N MET A 131 -13.47 15.14 16.50
CA MET A 131 -12.76 13.85 16.44
C MET A 131 -12.38 13.36 15.04
N SER A 132 -12.57 14.16 13.98
CA SER A 132 -12.07 13.78 12.65
C SER A 132 -10.54 13.66 12.64
N LEU A 133 -10.06 12.75 11.79
CA LEU A 133 -8.65 12.40 11.68
C LEU A 133 -8.01 12.98 10.42
N LEU A 134 -6.77 13.39 10.59
CA LEU A 134 -5.82 13.87 9.59
C LEU A 134 -4.46 13.17 9.84
N SER A 135 -3.61 13.08 8.83
CA SER A 135 -2.21 12.64 8.97
C SER A 135 -1.27 13.76 8.55
N PHE A 136 -0.46 14.21 9.51
CA PHE A 136 0.73 15.03 9.26
C PHE A 136 1.93 14.10 9.46
N ASN A 137 2.44 13.54 8.35
CA ASN A 137 3.31 12.37 8.40
C ASN A 137 4.61 12.65 9.16
N ARG A 138 4.79 11.96 10.30
CA ARG A 138 5.99 12.05 11.16
C ARG A 138 6.50 13.47 11.37
N CYS A 139 5.59 14.45 11.41
CA CYS A 139 5.97 15.85 11.51
C CYS A 139 6.69 16.10 12.85
N ILE A 140 7.55 17.11 12.87
CA ILE A 140 8.31 17.49 14.06
C ILE A 140 7.55 18.62 14.74
N LEU A 141 7.18 18.38 16.00
CA LEU A 141 6.42 19.30 16.85
C LEU A 141 7.36 20.02 17.79
N LYS A 142 7.11 21.31 18.01
CA LYS A 142 7.69 22.09 19.09
C LYS A 142 6.94 21.82 20.40
N GLU A 143 7.68 21.56 21.47
CA GLU A 143 7.09 21.45 22.80
C GLU A 143 6.55 22.82 23.24
N THR A 144 5.33 22.84 23.77
CA THR A 144 4.71 24.03 24.35
C THR A 144 4.88 24.00 25.87
N SER A 145 5.47 25.04 26.46
CA SER A 145 5.60 25.15 27.93
C SER A 145 4.28 25.46 28.64
N ASP A 146 3.31 26.01 27.90
CA ASP A 146 2.07 26.52 28.44
C ASP A 146 0.95 25.48 28.29
N SER A 147 0.08 25.40 29.30
CA SER A 147 -1.15 24.59 29.20
C SER A 147 -2.08 25.22 28.15
N ILE A 148 -2.26 24.54 27.02
CA ILE A 148 -3.18 24.97 25.96
C ILE A 148 -4.56 24.38 26.23
N ASN A 149 -5.48 25.21 26.71
CA ASN A 149 -6.81 24.76 27.14
C ASN A 149 -7.77 24.46 25.97
N HIS A 150 -7.61 25.15 24.84
CA HIS A 150 -8.51 25.06 23.69
C HIS A 150 -7.74 24.92 22.37
N PRO A 151 -7.03 23.79 22.16
CA PRO A 151 -6.43 23.51 20.86
C PRO A 151 -7.51 23.28 19.80
N ILE A 152 -7.23 23.65 18.56
CA ILE A 152 -8.05 23.33 17.38
C ILE A 152 -7.72 21.91 16.92
N LEU A 153 -6.42 21.60 16.87
CA LEU A 153 -5.89 20.30 16.51
C LEU A 153 -4.91 19.82 17.59
N VAL A 154 -4.93 18.52 17.87
CA VAL A 154 -3.92 17.84 18.69
C VAL A 154 -3.34 16.64 17.95
N ALA A 155 -2.10 16.29 18.24
CA ALA A 155 -1.52 15.00 17.89
C ALA A 155 -1.79 14.01 19.01
N ALA A 156 -2.34 12.84 18.67
CA ALA A 156 -2.65 11.77 19.61
C ALA A 156 -2.56 10.40 18.93
N LYS A 157 -2.12 9.38 19.66
CA LYS A 157 -2.16 7.98 19.20
C LYS A 157 -3.60 7.47 19.31
N VAL A 158 -4.32 7.40 18.19
CA VAL A 158 -5.75 7.09 18.18
C VAL A 158 -6.13 6.09 17.09
N ALA A 159 -7.05 5.18 17.43
CA ALA A 159 -7.61 4.22 16.48
C ALA A 159 -8.87 4.77 15.78
N GLY A 160 -9.14 4.19 14.60
CA GLY A 160 -10.30 4.50 13.77
C GLY A 160 -9.94 4.76 12.31
N PHE A 161 -10.97 4.83 11.46
CA PHE A 161 -10.82 5.12 10.04
C PHE A 161 -10.65 6.63 9.80
N ASP A 162 -11.77 7.36 9.86
CA ASP A 162 -11.85 8.81 9.67
C ASP A 162 -12.08 9.61 10.95
N LYS A 163 -12.30 8.91 12.06
CA LYS A 163 -12.64 9.48 13.37
C LYS A 163 -11.86 8.76 14.47
N ALA A 164 -11.41 9.48 15.49
CA ALA A 164 -10.90 8.88 16.74
C ALA A 164 -12.06 8.22 17.49
N VAL A 165 -12.27 6.92 17.28
CA VAL A 165 -13.46 6.19 17.74
C VAL A 165 -13.53 6.03 19.26
N TYR A 166 -12.38 5.91 19.92
CA TYR A 166 -12.28 5.82 21.38
C TYR A 166 -12.10 7.18 22.07
N GLY A 167 -12.13 8.27 21.30
CA GLY A 167 -11.90 9.63 21.79
C GLY A 167 -10.46 9.86 22.28
N LEU A 168 -10.28 10.91 23.09
CA LEU A 168 -8.98 11.34 23.61
C LEU A 168 -8.81 11.09 25.11
N LYS A 169 -9.81 10.50 25.76
CA LYS A 169 -9.74 10.22 27.19
C LYS A 169 -8.59 9.24 27.44
N ASP A 170 -7.79 9.51 28.47
CA ASP A 170 -6.64 8.67 28.87
C ASP A 170 -5.60 8.48 27.74
N THR A 171 -5.64 9.34 26.71
CA THR A 171 -4.72 9.33 25.57
C THR A 171 -3.85 10.58 25.66
N GLU A 172 -2.53 10.42 25.54
CA GLU A 172 -1.64 11.57 25.52
C GLU A 172 -1.94 12.45 24.30
N THR A 173 -2.03 13.76 24.53
CA THR A 173 -2.31 14.75 23.48
C THR A 173 -1.27 15.85 23.50
N ARG A 174 -0.85 16.28 22.31
CA ARG A 174 0.06 17.41 22.12
C ARG A 174 -0.60 18.45 21.21
N PRO A 175 -0.69 19.74 21.60
CA PRO A 175 -1.26 20.78 20.74
C PRO A 175 -0.54 20.92 19.41
N VAL A 176 -1.30 21.02 18.32
CA VAL A 176 -0.78 21.15 16.94
C VAL A 176 -1.16 22.48 16.31
N LEU A 177 -2.40 22.92 16.51
CA LEU A 177 -2.89 24.22 16.02
C LEU A 177 -3.77 24.84 17.09
N TYR A 178 -3.48 26.07 17.52
CA TYR A 178 -4.25 26.75 18.56
C TYR A 178 -4.09 28.28 18.51
N TYR A 179 -5.09 29.00 19.00
CA TYR A 179 -4.99 30.43 19.22
C TYR A 179 -4.21 30.70 20.51
N ARG A 180 -3.06 31.37 20.42
CA ARG A 180 -2.37 31.90 21.61
C ARG A 180 -3.04 33.18 22.10
N THR A 181 -3.45 34.02 21.16
CA THR A 181 -4.35 35.17 21.37
C THR A 181 -5.38 35.17 20.22
N PRO A 182 -6.44 36.00 20.28
CA PRO A 182 -7.36 36.17 19.15
C PRO A 182 -6.67 36.64 17.84
N HIS A 183 -5.46 37.18 17.95
CA HIS A 183 -4.64 37.75 16.87
C HIS A 183 -3.45 36.88 16.44
N LEU A 184 -3.13 35.83 17.21
CA LEU A 184 -1.99 34.94 16.95
C LEU A 184 -2.41 33.48 16.95
N LEU A 185 -2.43 32.88 15.75
CA LEU A 185 -2.67 31.46 15.51
C LEU A 185 -1.32 30.75 15.38
N VAL A 186 -1.09 29.74 16.21
CA VAL A 186 0.17 29.00 16.28
C VAL A 186 -0.03 27.60 15.77
N SER A 187 0.81 27.18 14.81
CA SER A 187 1.06 25.77 14.51
C SER A 187 2.38 25.33 15.11
N THR A 188 2.39 24.27 15.92
CA THR A 188 3.60 23.75 16.57
C THR A 188 4.49 22.95 15.63
N THR A 189 4.02 22.67 14.41
CA THR A 189 4.80 22.06 13.32
C THR A 189 4.76 22.96 12.09
N CYS A 190 5.51 22.60 11.05
CA CYS A 190 5.37 23.24 9.75
C CYS A 190 4.10 22.71 9.09
N ILE A 191 3.29 23.59 8.50
CA ILE A 191 2.10 23.17 7.75
C ILE A 191 2.16 23.63 6.30
N SER A 192 2.93 24.67 5.99
CA SER A 192 3.04 25.28 4.67
C SER A 192 3.53 24.34 3.55
N HIS A 193 4.14 23.20 3.90
CA HIS A 193 4.60 22.15 2.96
C HIS A 193 3.62 20.96 2.85
N PHE A 194 2.32 21.16 3.06
CA PHE A 194 1.33 20.08 3.11
C PHE A 194 1.34 19.09 1.93
N ALA A 195 1.70 19.51 0.71
CA ALA A 195 1.74 18.62 -0.45
C ALA A 195 3.06 17.85 -0.51
N SER A 196 4.17 18.54 -0.22
CA SER A 196 5.51 17.97 -0.14
C SER A 196 5.64 16.97 1.01
N ASP A 197 5.05 17.27 2.16
CA ASP A 197 5.06 16.42 3.34
C ASP A 197 3.93 15.35 3.30
N ARG A 198 3.15 15.34 2.21
CA ARG A 198 2.10 14.37 1.87
C ARG A 198 0.97 14.30 2.91
N TYR A 199 0.47 15.44 3.38
CA TYR A 199 -0.62 15.47 4.36
C TYR A 199 -1.93 14.96 3.77
N MET A 200 -2.68 14.19 4.55
CA MET A 200 -3.88 13.49 4.09
C MET A 200 -5.00 13.47 5.13
N PRO A 201 -6.27 13.29 4.71
CA PRO A 201 -6.77 13.33 3.33
C PRO A 201 -6.75 14.73 2.73
N GLU A 202 -6.44 14.87 1.44
CA GLU A 202 -6.26 16.18 0.78
C GLU A 202 -7.46 17.12 0.94
N GLN A 203 -8.69 16.63 0.79
CA GLN A 203 -9.91 17.43 0.96
C GLN A 203 -10.06 18.00 2.37
N LYS A 204 -9.69 17.21 3.39
CA LYS A 204 -9.71 17.65 4.79
C LYS A 204 -8.60 18.66 5.07
N ILE A 205 -7.42 18.48 4.48
CA ILE A 205 -6.33 19.49 4.55
C ILE A 205 -6.76 20.79 3.87
N LYS A 206 -7.33 20.73 2.68
CA LYS A 206 -7.90 21.90 1.99
C LYS A 206 -8.91 22.64 2.87
N SER A 207 -9.83 21.90 3.49
CA SER A 207 -10.86 22.45 4.38
C SER A 207 -10.27 23.10 5.63
N LEU A 208 -9.16 22.57 6.17
CA LEU A 208 -8.41 23.19 7.26
C LEU A 208 -7.82 24.55 6.83
N TYR A 209 -7.23 24.62 5.64
CA TYR A 209 -6.69 25.86 5.10
C TYR A 209 -7.76 26.90 4.81
N GLU A 210 -8.92 26.51 4.27
CA GLU A 210 -10.05 27.41 4.07
C GLU A 210 -10.54 28.01 5.40
N TYR A 211 -10.55 27.22 6.48
CA TYR A 211 -10.82 27.72 7.83
C TYR A 211 -9.76 28.72 8.31
N ILE A 212 -8.47 28.38 8.20
CA ILE A 212 -7.37 29.23 8.62
C ILE A 212 -7.42 30.58 7.88
N PHE A 213 -7.63 30.56 6.56
CA PHE A 213 -7.63 31.77 5.75
C PHE A 213 -8.89 32.61 5.91
N ARG A 214 -10.04 31.99 6.26
CA ARG A 214 -11.23 32.74 6.67
C ARG A 214 -10.94 33.63 7.87
N TRP A 215 -10.25 33.08 8.87
CA TRP A 215 -9.77 33.85 10.03
C TRP A 215 -8.71 34.87 9.60
N LEU A 216 -7.63 34.43 8.96
CA LEU A 216 -6.48 35.27 8.57
C LEU A 216 -6.91 36.54 7.80
N LEU A 217 -7.80 36.38 6.83
CA LEU A 217 -8.26 37.47 5.97
C LEU A 217 -9.49 38.23 6.52
N SER A 218 -10.04 37.81 7.66
CA SER A 218 -11.31 38.32 8.21
C SER A 218 -12.43 38.34 7.16
N LYS A 219 -12.58 37.22 6.47
CA LYS A 219 -13.65 37.03 5.47
C LYS A 219 -14.72 36.11 6.02
N ASN A 220 -15.93 36.23 5.49
CA ASN A 220 -17.00 35.27 5.81
C ASN A 220 -16.75 33.91 5.14
N THR A 221 -16.15 33.93 3.94
CA THR A 221 -15.86 32.74 3.15
C THR A 221 -14.49 32.88 2.46
N VAL A 222 -13.75 31.78 2.47
CA VAL A 222 -12.57 31.57 1.64
C VAL A 222 -12.70 30.17 1.05
N THR A 223 -12.44 30.05 -0.24
CA THR A 223 -12.37 28.76 -0.93
C THR A 223 -11.16 28.77 -1.85
N PHE A 224 -10.53 27.61 -2.02
CA PHE A 224 -9.47 27.44 -3.01
C PHE A 224 -10.01 26.73 -4.24
N SER A 225 -9.88 27.35 -5.41
CA SER A 225 -10.32 26.77 -6.68
C SER A 225 -9.40 25.67 -7.19
N SER A 226 -8.14 25.72 -6.75
CA SER A 226 -7.10 24.75 -7.04
C SER A 226 -6.53 24.15 -5.75
N TRP A 227 -5.87 23.01 -5.88
CA TRP A 227 -5.13 22.38 -4.79
C TRP A 227 -3.83 21.81 -5.35
N ILE A 228 -2.75 21.86 -4.57
CA ILE A 228 -1.46 21.31 -4.95
C ILE A 228 -1.37 19.89 -4.38
N THR A 229 -1.03 18.94 -5.25
CA THR A 229 -0.73 17.55 -4.88
C THR A 229 0.37 17.04 -5.80
N TYR A 230 1.24 16.18 -5.26
CA TYR A 230 2.34 15.57 -6.02
C TYR A 230 2.14 14.07 -6.23
N ILE A 231 1.10 13.47 -5.64
CA ILE A 231 0.80 12.05 -5.75
C ILE A 231 -0.68 11.93 -6.07
N THR A 232 -0.98 11.40 -7.26
CA THR A 232 -2.36 11.32 -7.74
C THR A 232 -2.65 9.95 -8.36
N PRO A 233 -3.92 9.51 -8.35
CA PRO A 233 -4.38 8.47 -9.26
C PRO A 233 -4.09 8.86 -10.72
N SER A 234 -3.69 7.90 -11.55
CA SER A 234 -3.44 8.14 -12.97
C SER A 234 -4.66 8.67 -13.72
N TYR A 235 -5.86 8.34 -13.24
CA TYR A 235 -7.13 8.79 -13.82
C TYR A 235 -8.18 9.07 -12.73
N THR A 236 -9.13 9.95 -13.03
CA THR A 236 -10.32 10.19 -12.21
C THR A 236 -11.32 9.01 -12.32
N PRO A 237 -12.36 8.95 -11.48
CA PRO A 237 -13.40 7.92 -11.61
C PRO A 237 -14.14 7.95 -12.95
N SER A 238 -14.26 9.14 -13.57
CA SER A 238 -15.10 9.37 -14.75
C SER A 238 -14.32 9.52 -16.06
N ASP A 239 -12.98 9.52 -16.01
CA ASP A 239 -12.17 9.60 -17.23
C ASP A 239 -12.48 8.42 -18.16
N VAL A 240 -12.49 8.66 -19.47
CA VAL A 240 -12.51 7.57 -20.44
C VAL A 240 -11.09 7.01 -20.54
N LEU A 241 -10.91 5.73 -20.21
CA LEU A 241 -9.61 5.08 -20.33
C LEU A 241 -9.24 4.94 -21.82
N PRO A 242 -8.01 5.31 -22.22
CA PRO A 242 -7.49 5.02 -23.55
C PRO A 242 -7.51 3.51 -23.86
N GLU A 243 -7.62 3.14 -25.14
CA GLU A 243 -7.61 1.72 -25.55
C GLU A 243 -6.32 0.99 -25.12
N ASN A 244 -5.19 1.70 -25.08
CA ASN A 244 -3.89 1.17 -24.63
C ASN A 244 -3.62 1.37 -23.13
N ALA A 245 -4.62 1.72 -22.31
CA ALA A 245 -4.39 2.06 -20.91
C ALA A 245 -3.83 0.89 -20.08
N GLY A 246 -4.22 -0.36 -20.37
CA GLY A 246 -3.65 -1.53 -19.68
C GLY A 246 -2.19 -1.79 -20.09
N TYR A 247 -1.86 -1.63 -21.38
CA TYR A 247 -0.48 -1.69 -21.86
C TYR A 247 0.41 -0.65 -21.15
N GLU A 248 -0.03 0.61 -21.06
CA GLU A 248 0.71 1.66 -20.35
C GLU A 248 0.77 1.39 -18.84
N SER A 249 -0.27 0.81 -18.25
CA SER A 249 -0.27 0.45 -16.83
C SER A 249 0.75 -0.63 -16.50
N ILE A 250 0.90 -1.65 -17.36
CA ILE A 250 1.95 -2.67 -17.26
C ILE A 250 3.33 -2.04 -17.40
N LYS A 251 3.52 -1.17 -18.40
CA LYS A 251 4.79 -0.47 -18.63
C LYS A 251 5.22 0.36 -17.42
N LYS A 252 4.34 1.21 -16.89
CA LYS A 252 4.61 1.96 -15.65
C LYS A 252 4.84 1.04 -14.46
N GLY A 253 4.07 -0.05 -14.41
CA GLY A 253 4.14 -1.02 -13.33
C GLY A 253 5.51 -1.71 -13.25
N ILE A 254 6.13 -2.01 -14.39
CA ILE A 254 7.49 -2.57 -14.42
C ILE A 254 8.56 -1.49 -14.25
N GLU A 255 8.36 -0.28 -14.79
CA GLU A 255 9.27 0.85 -14.61
C GLU A 255 9.41 1.26 -13.13
N TRP A 256 8.36 1.08 -12.33
CA TRP A 256 8.38 1.34 -10.90
C TRP A 256 9.49 0.58 -10.14
N PHE A 257 9.82 -0.65 -10.54
CA PHE A 257 10.92 -1.42 -9.94
C PHE A 257 12.27 -0.68 -10.05
N TYR A 258 12.46 0.01 -11.17
CA TYR A 258 13.66 0.80 -11.46
C TYR A 258 13.60 2.19 -10.83
N ASN A 259 12.43 2.83 -10.85
CA ASN A 259 12.21 4.13 -10.23
C ASN A 259 12.49 4.09 -8.72
N GLY A 260 12.10 2.99 -8.06
CA GLY A 260 12.37 2.76 -6.65
C GLY A 260 13.74 2.17 -6.34
N HIS A 261 14.55 1.79 -7.35
CA HIS A 261 15.83 1.10 -7.16
C HIS A 261 15.74 -0.19 -6.34
N PHE A 262 14.69 -0.99 -6.55
CA PHE A 262 14.48 -2.22 -5.78
C PHE A 262 15.34 -3.39 -6.27
N LEU A 263 15.77 -3.38 -7.54
CA LEU A 263 16.70 -4.38 -8.06
C LEU A 263 18.09 -4.16 -7.46
N VAL A 264 18.58 -5.12 -6.69
CA VAL A 264 19.81 -4.96 -5.92
C VAL A 264 21.04 -4.92 -6.82
N ASN A 265 21.85 -3.87 -6.69
CA ASN A 265 23.13 -3.73 -7.37
C ASN A 265 24.30 -4.01 -6.41
N SER A 266 25.37 -4.62 -6.93
CA SER A 266 26.56 -4.98 -6.15
C SER A 266 27.26 -3.77 -5.53
N GLU A 267 27.21 -2.60 -6.17
CA GLU A 267 27.90 -1.38 -5.72
C GLU A 267 27.39 -0.86 -4.37
N TRP A 268 26.10 -1.05 -4.08
CA TRP A 268 25.47 -0.51 -2.87
C TRP A 268 24.91 -1.57 -1.93
N LYS A 269 24.85 -2.84 -2.33
CA LYS A 269 24.30 -3.94 -1.51
C LYS A 269 24.86 -3.95 -0.08
N GLN A 270 26.17 -3.88 0.08
CA GLN A 270 26.81 -3.96 1.39
C GLN A 270 26.43 -2.79 2.32
N ASN A 271 26.40 -1.58 1.79
CA ASN A 271 26.17 -0.37 2.58
C ASN A 271 24.69 -0.09 2.86
N TRP A 272 23.79 -0.78 2.15
CA TRP A 272 22.35 -0.56 2.20
C TRP A 272 21.59 -1.83 2.56
N VAL A 273 21.59 -2.85 1.71
CA VAL A 273 20.85 -4.10 1.98
C VAL A 273 21.37 -4.78 3.24
N ASP A 274 22.67 -5.05 3.31
CA ASP A 274 23.24 -5.82 4.44
C ASP A 274 23.15 -5.01 5.75
N LYS A 275 23.19 -3.68 5.64
CA LYS A 275 23.03 -2.76 6.77
C LYS A 275 21.60 -2.72 7.30
N TYR A 276 20.61 -2.50 6.43
CA TYR A 276 19.23 -2.23 6.84
C TYR A 276 18.37 -3.49 6.95
N MET A 277 18.74 -4.60 6.28
CA MET A 277 18.08 -5.88 6.49
C MET A 277 18.36 -6.43 7.90
N GLY A 278 19.59 -6.23 8.41
CA GLY A 278 20.00 -6.66 9.74
C GLY A 278 19.73 -8.15 9.99
N ASP A 279 19.17 -8.48 11.15
CA ASP A 279 18.72 -9.83 11.51
C ASP A 279 17.28 -10.15 11.06
N GLY A 280 16.61 -9.21 10.39
CA GLY A 280 15.22 -9.35 9.95
C GLY A 280 14.17 -8.96 10.99
N THR A 281 14.55 -8.46 12.17
CA THR A 281 13.58 -8.00 13.19
C THR A 281 12.92 -6.68 12.77
N MET A 282 13.68 -5.75 12.20
CA MET A 282 13.17 -4.47 11.70
C MET A 282 13.92 -4.09 10.41
N PRO A 283 13.67 -4.78 9.29
CA PRO A 283 14.41 -4.60 8.05
C PRO A 283 13.96 -3.32 7.31
N ILE A 284 14.09 -2.17 7.96
CA ILE A 284 13.57 -0.87 7.49
C ILE A 284 14.72 0.13 7.40
N GLY A 285 14.74 0.90 6.33
CA GLY A 285 15.75 1.93 6.09
C GLY A 285 15.26 3.07 5.20
N PRO A 286 16.08 4.09 4.96
CA PRO A 286 15.76 5.17 4.02
C PRO A 286 15.60 4.64 2.59
N SER A 287 14.97 5.43 1.72
CA SER A 287 14.91 5.15 0.29
C SER A 287 16.32 5.11 -0.33
N ILE A 288 16.46 4.33 -1.39
CA ILE A 288 17.71 4.29 -2.17
C ILE A 288 17.87 5.60 -2.95
N PRO A 289 19.07 6.22 -2.97
CA PRO A 289 19.29 7.47 -3.70
C PRO A 289 19.12 7.33 -5.22
N ASP A 290 18.47 8.32 -5.85
CA ASP A 290 18.10 8.31 -7.27
C ASP A 290 19.27 8.18 -8.25
N GLN A 291 20.49 8.53 -7.81
CA GLN A 291 21.70 8.44 -8.61
C GLN A 291 22.33 7.04 -8.62
N PHE A 292 21.82 6.10 -7.82
CA PHE A 292 22.36 4.75 -7.77
C PHE A 292 21.96 3.96 -9.01
N GLN A 293 22.82 3.02 -9.42
CA GLN A 293 22.48 2.13 -10.50
C GLN A 293 21.50 1.06 -10.04
N ASN A 294 20.57 0.70 -10.92
CA ASN A 294 19.72 -0.46 -10.74
C ASN A 294 20.54 -1.75 -10.91
N GLY A 295 20.18 -2.79 -10.17
CA GLY A 295 20.65 -4.14 -10.43
C GLY A 295 19.99 -4.76 -11.66
N ASP A 296 20.45 -5.95 -12.02
CA ASP A 296 19.90 -6.76 -13.11
C ASP A 296 19.12 -7.98 -12.62
N GLY A 297 18.75 -8.00 -11.33
CA GLY A 297 18.05 -9.11 -10.67
C GLY A 297 18.97 -10.22 -10.14
N SER A 298 20.27 -10.23 -10.48
CA SER A 298 21.19 -11.30 -10.05
C SER A 298 21.46 -11.34 -8.55
N LEU A 299 21.09 -10.27 -7.83
CA LEU A 299 21.21 -10.13 -6.37
C LEU A 299 19.84 -9.98 -5.69
N GLY A 300 18.76 -10.30 -6.41
CA GLY A 300 17.39 -10.21 -5.93
C GLY A 300 16.77 -8.81 -5.98
N VAL A 301 15.56 -8.71 -5.46
CA VAL A 301 14.75 -7.50 -5.37
C VAL A 301 14.28 -7.27 -3.92
N LEU A 302 14.31 -6.01 -3.49
CA LEU A 302 13.77 -5.56 -2.20
C LEU A 302 12.23 -5.65 -2.15
N GLU A 303 11.64 -5.72 -0.96
CA GLU A 303 10.19 -5.89 -0.79
C GLU A 303 9.37 -4.67 -1.22
N GLY A 304 9.84 -3.43 -1.02
CA GLY A 304 9.12 -2.22 -1.45
C GLY A 304 9.15 -1.10 -0.40
N HIS A 305 8.13 -0.23 -0.41
CA HIS A 305 8.00 0.86 0.57
C HIS A 305 7.36 0.39 1.87
N MET A 306 7.90 0.86 2.99
CA MET A 306 7.23 0.88 4.29
C MET A 306 6.15 1.97 4.29
N SER A 307 5.09 1.81 5.08
CA SER A 307 4.02 2.83 5.18
C SER A 307 4.47 4.15 5.81
N GLU A 308 5.62 4.16 6.48
CA GLU A 308 6.15 5.34 7.14
C GLU A 308 6.67 6.36 6.13
N ILE A 309 5.98 7.51 6.09
CA ILE A 309 6.38 8.71 5.36
C ILE A 309 7.02 9.66 6.38
N ARG A 310 8.21 10.17 6.08
CA ARG A 310 8.94 11.12 6.92
C ARG A 310 8.35 12.52 6.77
N TYR A 311 8.78 13.42 7.66
CA TYR A 311 8.34 14.82 7.67
C TYR A 311 8.61 15.59 6.36
N ASP A 312 9.47 15.08 5.48
CA ASP A 312 9.85 15.69 4.20
C ASP A 312 9.18 15.00 2.98
N GLY A 313 8.22 14.12 3.25
CA GLY A 313 7.52 13.32 2.23
C GLY A 313 8.27 12.10 1.72
N SER A 314 9.56 11.95 2.06
CA SER A 314 10.33 10.75 1.70
C SER A 314 9.79 9.52 2.45
N GLN A 315 9.82 8.36 1.81
CA GLN A 315 9.19 7.15 2.33
C GLN A 315 10.27 6.10 2.62
N LEU A 316 10.18 5.47 3.78
CA LEU A 316 11.12 4.40 4.15
C LEU A 316 10.89 3.16 3.29
N TYR A 317 11.94 2.38 3.12
CA TYR A 317 11.93 1.11 2.39
C TYR A 317 11.99 -0.06 3.35
N ARG A 318 11.41 -1.17 2.92
CA ARG A 318 11.57 -2.47 3.54
C ARG A 318 12.66 -3.25 2.79
N TYR A 319 13.78 -3.48 3.48
CA TYR A 319 14.97 -4.15 2.97
C TYR A 319 14.91 -5.67 3.08
N TRP A 320 13.74 -6.24 3.39
CA TRP A 320 13.59 -7.68 3.52
C TRP A 320 13.71 -8.36 2.16
N MET A 321 14.54 -9.39 2.08
CA MET A 321 14.69 -10.25 0.91
C MET A 321 13.93 -11.56 1.11
N ARG A 322 12.69 -11.63 0.61
CA ARG A 322 11.79 -12.78 0.76
C ARG A 322 11.69 -13.60 -0.52
N ALA A 323 11.51 -14.91 -0.39
CA ALA A 323 11.46 -15.84 -1.52
C ALA A 323 10.26 -15.60 -2.43
N ASP A 324 9.05 -15.52 -1.86
CA ASP A 324 7.81 -15.26 -2.58
C ASP A 324 7.91 -14.00 -3.45
N VAL A 325 8.43 -12.92 -2.86
CA VAL A 325 8.66 -11.65 -3.56
C VAL A 325 9.53 -11.82 -4.81
N GLN A 326 10.58 -12.65 -4.76
CA GLN A 326 11.45 -12.85 -5.92
C GLN A 326 10.74 -13.61 -7.04
N GLY A 327 10.02 -14.68 -6.70
CA GLY A 327 9.32 -15.52 -7.68
C GLY A 327 8.20 -14.76 -8.37
N GLU A 328 7.44 -13.99 -7.61
CA GLU A 328 6.40 -13.11 -8.14
C GLU A 328 6.98 -12.01 -9.03
N ALA A 329 8.06 -11.34 -8.59
CA ALA A 329 8.74 -10.33 -9.40
C ALA A 329 9.26 -10.90 -10.72
N SER A 330 9.80 -12.13 -10.70
CA SER A 330 10.22 -12.80 -11.93
C SER A 330 9.07 -12.91 -12.95
N TYR A 331 7.85 -13.15 -12.48
CA TYR A 331 6.68 -13.24 -13.35
C TYR A 331 6.32 -11.90 -13.94
N ALA A 332 6.32 -10.83 -13.14
CA ALA A 332 6.06 -9.48 -13.63
C ALA A 332 7.07 -9.07 -14.71
N PHE A 333 8.37 -9.36 -14.51
CA PHE A 333 9.42 -9.09 -15.48
C PHE A 333 9.28 -9.93 -16.76
N ALA A 334 8.98 -11.23 -16.65
CA ALA A 334 8.78 -12.08 -17.81
C ALA A 334 7.54 -11.65 -18.62
N ALA A 335 6.44 -11.30 -17.95
CA ALA A 335 5.21 -10.81 -18.56
C ALA A 335 5.43 -9.48 -19.29
N ALA A 336 6.13 -8.53 -18.65
CA ALA A 336 6.49 -7.27 -19.27
C ALA A 336 7.48 -7.47 -20.43
N GLY A 337 8.44 -8.38 -20.29
CA GLY A 337 9.39 -8.73 -21.35
C GLY A 337 8.70 -9.26 -22.61
N ASP A 338 7.72 -10.15 -22.45
CA ASP A 338 6.93 -10.68 -23.56
C ASP A 338 6.00 -9.63 -24.20
N LEU A 339 5.32 -8.81 -23.40
CA LEU A 339 4.37 -7.82 -23.93
C LEU A 339 5.05 -6.62 -24.58
N LEU A 340 6.13 -6.13 -23.98
CA LEU A 340 6.86 -4.92 -24.39
C LEU A 340 8.03 -5.25 -25.33
N GLU A 341 8.22 -6.52 -25.67
CA GLU A 341 9.33 -7.03 -26.50
C GLU A 341 10.71 -6.59 -25.97
N ASN A 342 10.88 -6.65 -24.65
CA ASN A 342 12.09 -6.18 -23.96
C ASN A 342 12.89 -7.35 -23.35
N ASN A 343 13.99 -7.71 -24.02
CA ASN A 343 14.88 -8.78 -23.60
C ASN A 343 15.61 -8.53 -22.27
N GLU A 344 15.81 -7.25 -21.87
CA GLU A 344 16.42 -6.95 -20.57
C GLU A 344 15.46 -7.34 -19.43
N TYR A 345 14.15 -7.14 -19.59
CA TYR A 345 13.18 -7.60 -18.60
C TYR A 345 13.15 -9.13 -18.50
N SER A 346 13.21 -9.82 -19.65
CA SER A 346 13.32 -11.28 -19.68
C SER A 346 14.59 -11.77 -18.96
N LYS A 347 15.71 -11.08 -19.14
CA LYS A 347 16.97 -11.38 -18.44
C LYS A 347 16.87 -11.16 -16.93
N VAL A 348 16.22 -10.07 -16.49
CA VAL A 348 15.96 -9.82 -15.07
C VAL A 348 15.12 -10.95 -14.48
N ALA A 349 14.09 -11.42 -15.19
CA ALA A 349 13.28 -12.55 -14.76
C ALA A 349 14.12 -13.82 -14.54
N THR A 350 14.94 -14.21 -15.52
CA THR A 350 15.88 -15.35 -15.40
C THR A 350 16.79 -15.19 -14.18
N ASN A 351 17.43 -14.02 -14.05
CA ASN A 351 18.34 -13.74 -12.94
C ASN A 351 17.67 -13.85 -11.57
N LEU A 352 16.42 -13.37 -11.44
CA LEU A 352 15.66 -13.47 -10.20
C LEU A 352 15.32 -14.93 -9.86
N ILE A 353 14.95 -15.76 -10.84
CA ILE A 353 14.68 -17.19 -10.61
C ILE A 353 15.95 -17.90 -10.13
N ASP A 354 17.08 -17.65 -10.79
CA ASP A 354 18.37 -18.26 -10.45
C ASP A 354 18.86 -17.83 -9.07
N TYR A 355 18.80 -16.52 -8.78
CA TYR A 355 19.08 -15.98 -7.45
C TYR A 355 18.24 -16.70 -6.40
N SER A 356 16.94 -16.85 -6.65
CA SER A 356 16.01 -17.40 -5.67
C SER A 356 16.26 -18.86 -5.34
N PHE A 357 16.43 -19.71 -6.36
CA PHE A 357 16.73 -21.12 -6.11
C PHE A 357 18.11 -21.31 -5.46
N LYS A 358 19.08 -20.45 -5.77
CA LYS A 358 20.38 -20.47 -5.09
C LYS A 358 20.25 -20.06 -3.62
N GLU A 359 19.46 -19.03 -3.33
CA GLU A 359 19.43 -18.38 -2.01
C GLU A 359 18.48 -19.09 -1.03
N TYR A 360 17.28 -19.45 -1.48
CA TYR A 360 16.21 -19.95 -0.61
C TYR A 360 16.05 -21.46 -0.62
N ARG A 361 16.73 -22.17 -1.54
CA ARG A 361 16.75 -23.63 -1.64
C ARG A 361 18.15 -24.20 -1.37
N ASP A 362 18.86 -23.65 -0.39
CA ASP A 362 20.20 -24.08 0.03
C ASP A 362 20.17 -25.14 1.16
N SER A 363 21.34 -25.68 1.51
CA SER A 363 21.50 -26.59 2.67
C SER A 363 20.50 -27.75 2.70
N GLU A 364 19.80 -27.97 3.82
CA GLU A 364 18.76 -29.00 4.01
C GLU A 364 17.70 -29.02 2.90
N ARG A 365 17.35 -27.85 2.34
CA ARG A 365 16.34 -27.74 1.29
C ARG A 365 16.84 -28.27 -0.06
N ASN A 366 18.16 -28.38 -0.22
CA ASN A 366 18.80 -28.92 -1.42
C ASN A 366 19.35 -30.34 -1.27
N ASP A 367 19.32 -30.91 -0.06
CA ASP A 367 19.79 -32.28 0.19
C ASP A 367 18.65 -33.28 -0.06
N PRO A 368 18.73 -34.16 -1.08
CA PRO A 368 17.70 -35.18 -1.35
C PRO A 368 17.42 -36.12 -0.17
N ALA A 369 18.38 -36.25 0.76
CA ALA A 369 18.24 -37.03 1.99
C ALA A 369 17.68 -36.22 3.16
N SER A 370 17.18 -35.00 2.95
CA SER A 370 16.60 -34.19 4.03
C SER A 370 15.07 -34.21 4.00
N PRO A 371 14.40 -34.25 5.16
CA PRO A 371 12.94 -34.11 5.23
C PRO A 371 12.46 -32.70 4.85
N SER A 372 13.36 -31.73 4.71
CA SER A 372 13.08 -30.39 4.17
C SER A 372 13.39 -30.21 2.67
N TYR A 373 13.99 -31.21 2.01
CA TYR A 373 14.23 -31.21 0.56
C TYR A 373 13.06 -30.68 -0.29
N GLY A 374 13.37 -29.74 -1.18
CA GLY A 374 12.40 -29.10 -2.07
C GLY A 374 11.73 -27.85 -1.49
N LEU A 375 11.60 -27.71 -0.17
CA LEU A 375 11.02 -26.51 0.44
C LEU A 375 11.86 -25.27 0.16
N LEU A 376 11.21 -24.10 0.19
CA LEU A 376 11.86 -22.79 0.06
C LEU A 376 11.78 -22.06 1.38
N GLY A 377 12.93 -21.60 1.87
CA GLY A 377 13.00 -20.75 3.05
C GLY A 377 12.29 -19.42 2.81
N TRP A 378 11.56 -18.93 3.82
CA TRP A 378 10.70 -17.75 3.68
C TRP A 378 11.46 -16.48 3.30
N ALA A 379 12.55 -16.20 4.02
CA ALA A 379 13.35 -15.01 3.81
C ALA A 379 14.83 -15.26 4.09
N TYR A 380 15.69 -14.36 3.61
CA TYR A 380 17.14 -14.48 3.74
C TYR A 380 17.57 -14.65 5.21
N THR A 381 16.91 -13.94 6.12
CA THR A 381 17.14 -13.98 7.57
C THR A 381 16.41 -15.12 8.28
N HIS A 382 15.45 -15.77 7.63
CA HIS A 382 14.54 -16.77 8.22
C HIS A 382 14.39 -18.01 7.31
N LYS A 383 15.51 -18.50 6.77
CA LYS A 383 15.52 -19.63 5.81
C LYS A 383 14.97 -20.94 6.39
N GLY A 384 14.93 -21.08 7.71
CA GLY A 384 14.36 -22.24 8.40
C GLY A 384 12.84 -22.17 8.62
N THR A 385 12.16 -21.12 8.14
CA THR A 385 10.69 -20.98 8.25
C THR A 385 10.05 -21.23 6.89
N TYR A 386 9.00 -22.06 6.85
CA TYR A 386 8.35 -22.51 5.62
C TYR A 386 6.85 -22.22 5.62
N TYR A 387 6.48 -21.05 5.11
CA TYR A 387 5.09 -20.75 4.77
C TYR A 387 4.72 -21.43 3.45
N GLY A 388 3.67 -22.25 3.48
CA GLY A 388 3.21 -22.97 2.30
C GLY A 388 2.67 -21.99 1.25
N ASP A 389 1.87 -21.01 1.67
CA ASP A 389 1.34 -19.96 0.79
C ASP A 389 2.47 -19.20 0.05
N ASP A 390 3.50 -18.76 0.77
CA ASP A 390 4.66 -18.07 0.17
C ASP A 390 5.43 -18.97 -0.80
N ASN A 391 5.59 -20.26 -0.46
CA ASN A 391 6.17 -21.24 -1.39
C ASN A 391 5.30 -21.39 -2.64
N ALA A 392 3.98 -21.47 -2.50
CA ALA A 392 3.07 -21.57 -3.63
C ALA A 392 3.11 -20.33 -4.53
N ARG A 393 3.11 -19.14 -3.93
CA ARG A 393 3.23 -17.87 -4.66
C ARG A 393 4.54 -17.74 -5.42
N PHE A 394 5.66 -18.14 -4.80
CA PHE A 394 6.93 -18.26 -5.51
C PHE A 394 6.82 -19.21 -6.70
N LEU A 395 6.33 -20.44 -6.48
CA LEU A 395 6.30 -21.49 -7.49
C LEU A 395 5.37 -21.12 -8.66
N LEU A 396 4.20 -20.54 -8.39
CA LEU A 396 3.28 -20.06 -9.42
C LEU A 396 3.91 -18.95 -10.27
N GLY A 397 4.63 -18.01 -9.64
CA GLY A 397 5.41 -17.00 -10.33
C GLY A 397 6.44 -17.63 -11.27
N VAL A 398 7.27 -18.55 -10.75
CA VAL A 398 8.31 -19.22 -11.55
C VAL A 398 7.73 -20.10 -12.66
N ILE A 399 6.60 -20.78 -12.44
CA ILE A 399 5.89 -21.56 -13.46
C ILE A 399 5.51 -20.63 -14.62
N ALA A 400 4.87 -19.50 -14.32
CA ALA A 400 4.46 -18.52 -15.34
C ALA A 400 5.67 -17.91 -16.06
N SER A 401 6.70 -17.49 -15.32
CA SER A 401 7.94 -16.95 -15.89
C SER A 401 8.60 -17.95 -16.84
N SER A 402 8.79 -19.19 -16.39
CA SER A 402 9.45 -20.23 -17.21
C SER A 402 8.67 -20.56 -18.48
N ALA A 403 7.33 -20.46 -18.44
CA ALA A 403 6.47 -20.64 -19.61
C ALA A 403 6.61 -19.49 -20.62
N LEU A 404 6.76 -18.25 -20.15
CA LEU A 404 7.00 -17.08 -21.02
C LEU A 404 8.42 -17.08 -21.61
N LEU A 405 9.41 -17.44 -20.80
CA LEU A 405 10.81 -17.53 -21.22
C LEU A 405 11.10 -18.76 -22.10
N ASN A 406 10.15 -19.72 -22.16
CA ASN A 406 10.28 -20.99 -22.86
C ASN A 406 11.55 -21.77 -22.46
N ASP A 407 11.87 -21.79 -21.16
CA ASP A 407 13.06 -22.43 -20.60
C ASP A 407 12.68 -23.52 -19.60
N THR A 408 13.25 -24.72 -19.76
CA THR A 408 12.98 -25.91 -18.95
C THR A 408 13.98 -26.13 -17.80
N GLU A 409 15.00 -25.28 -17.64
CA GLU A 409 16.06 -25.47 -16.64
C GLU A 409 15.53 -25.65 -15.21
N TRP A 410 14.43 -24.97 -14.87
CA TRP A 410 13.87 -24.98 -13.52
C TRP A 410 12.80 -26.04 -13.29
N ASP A 411 12.37 -26.80 -14.30
CA ASP A 411 11.23 -27.72 -14.21
C ASP A 411 11.37 -28.75 -13.08
N LYS A 412 12.59 -29.27 -12.90
CA LYS A 412 12.90 -30.19 -11.80
C LYS A 412 12.72 -29.51 -10.44
N LYS A 413 13.25 -28.30 -10.26
CA LYS A 413 13.18 -27.55 -9.00
C LYS A 413 11.75 -27.11 -8.68
N ILE A 414 10.96 -26.77 -9.70
CA ILE A 414 9.52 -26.48 -9.57
C ILE A 414 8.79 -27.71 -9.04
N ALA A 415 8.96 -28.87 -9.68
CA ALA A 415 8.32 -30.12 -9.24
C ALA A 415 8.75 -30.50 -7.81
N GLU A 416 10.03 -30.36 -7.48
CA GLU A 416 10.55 -30.61 -6.12
C GLU A 416 9.95 -29.66 -5.08
N GLY A 417 9.76 -28.38 -5.43
CA GLY A 417 9.10 -27.40 -4.58
C GLY A 417 7.65 -27.74 -4.26
N ILE A 418 6.88 -28.13 -5.28
CA ILE A 418 5.49 -28.54 -5.10
C ILE A 418 5.41 -29.82 -4.26
N ILE A 419 6.23 -30.83 -4.57
CA ILE A 419 6.23 -32.11 -3.84
C ILE A 419 6.78 -31.96 -2.41
N GLY A 420 7.72 -31.05 -2.17
CA GLY A 420 8.20 -30.70 -0.83
C GLY A 420 7.10 -30.11 0.07
N ASN A 421 6.24 -29.26 -0.49
CA ASN A 421 5.07 -28.75 0.22
C ASN A 421 3.99 -29.83 0.37
N PHE A 422 3.74 -30.61 -0.67
CA PHE A 422 2.75 -31.70 -0.64
C PHE A 422 3.08 -32.77 0.40
N ARG A 423 4.34 -33.19 0.50
CA ARG A 423 4.78 -34.19 1.50
C ARG A 423 4.73 -33.66 2.94
N THR A 424 4.55 -32.37 3.14
CA THR A 424 4.33 -31.77 4.46
C THR A 424 2.87 -31.38 4.70
N THR A 425 1.96 -31.76 3.80
CA THR A 425 0.52 -31.54 3.90
C THR A 425 -0.17 -32.79 4.44
N GLY A 426 -1.07 -32.66 5.41
CA GLY A 426 -1.73 -33.79 6.08
C GLY A 426 -2.74 -34.55 5.21
N ILE A 427 -3.30 -35.65 5.75
CA ILE A 427 -4.24 -36.55 5.05
C ILE A 427 -5.58 -35.90 4.68
N ASN A 428 -5.91 -34.77 5.32
CA ASN A 428 -7.09 -33.98 4.99
C ASN A 428 -6.79 -32.88 3.96
N GLY A 429 -5.54 -32.80 3.47
CA GLY A 429 -5.09 -31.82 2.49
C GLY A 429 -4.73 -30.44 3.05
N PHE A 430 -4.76 -30.26 4.37
CA PHE A 430 -4.31 -29.04 5.05
C PHE A 430 -2.84 -29.16 5.49
N ARG A 431 -2.06 -28.10 5.29
CA ARG A 431 -0.67 -28.01 5.75
C ARG A 431 -0.55 -27.29 7.09
N GLY A 432 -1.43 -26.33 7.35
CA GLY A 432 -1.33 -25.37 8.45
C GLY A 432 -0.58 -24.10 8.05
N GLY A 433 -0.23 -23.27 9.05
CA GLY A 433 0.58 -22.07 8.86
C GLY A 433 2.05 -22.35 8.51
N SER A 434 2.99 -21.63 9.12
CA SER A 434 4.41 -21.90 8.93
C SER A 434 4.84 -23.22 9.58
N LEU A 435 5.69 -23.97 8.90
CA LEU A 435 6.47 -25.04 9.51
C LEU A 435 7.89 -24.57 9.78
N LEU A 436 8.52 -25.09 10.83
CA LEU A 436 9.91 -24.81 11.18
C LEU A 436 10.80 -25.98 10.76
N ASP A 437 11.97 -25.66 10.20
CA ASP A 437 12.96 -26.65 9.77
C ASP A 437 13.36 -27.56 10.92
N THR A 438 13.59 -27.01 12.10
CA THR A 438 13.92 -27.79 13.31
C THR A 438 12.89 -28.86 13.63
N ASP A 439 11.60 -28.59 13.40
CA ASP A 439 10.53 -29.56 13.65
C ASP A 439 10.46 -30.63 12.55
N ILE A 440 10.66 -30.23 11.30
CA ILE A 440 10.68 -31.15 10.15
C ILE A 440 11.87 -32.10 10.25
N GLN A 441 13.06 -31.59 10.57
CA GLN A 441 14.27 -32.39 10.77
C GLN A 441 14.08 -33.42 11.89
N LYS A 442 13.47 -33.00 13.01
CA LYS A 442 13.28 -33.86 14.18
C LYS A 442 12.23 -34.96 13.94
N ARG A 443 11.14 -34.64 13.26
CA ARG A 443 9.97 -35.52 13.14
C ARG A 443 9.91 -36.31 11.83
N GLY A 444 10.67 -35.89 10.83
CA GLY A 444 10.54 -36.36 9.45
C GLY A 444 9.26 -35.85 8.78
N TRP A 445 9.27 -35.79 7.44
CA TRP A 445 8.13 -35.27 6.68
C TRP A 445 6.87 -36.15 6.80
N LYS A 446 7.02 -37.48 6.93
CA LYS A 446 5.88 -38.41 7.08
C LYS A 446 5.01 -38.10 8.29
N SER A 447 5.60 -37.62 9.39
CA SER A 447 4.83 -37.19 10.57
C SER A 447 3.83 -36.09 10.26
N PHE A 448 4.10 -35.25 9.24
CA PHE A 448 3.18 -34.23 8.76
C PHE A 448 2.24 -34.79 7.70
N TYR A 449 2.76 -35.59 6.77
CA TYR A 449 2.00 -36.20 5.66
C TYR A 449 0.84 -37.08 6.13
N ASP A 450 1.05 -37.82 7.23
CA ASP A 450 0.08 -38.76 7.79
C ASP A 450 -0.83 -38.11 8.85
N ASN A 451 -0.58 -36.83 9.19
CA ASN A 451 -1.34 -36.12 10.21
C ASN A 451 -2.75 -35.75 9.72
N ASN A 452 -3.72 -35.71 10.64
CA ASN A 452 -5.11 -35.34 10.38
C ASN A 452 -5.38 -33.83 10.49
N THR A 453 -4.38 -32.99 10.21
CA THR A 453 -4.46 -31.52 10.27
C THR A 453 -5.71 -31.00 9.56
N VAL A 454 -6.41 -30.07 10.20
CA VAL A 454 -7.48 -29.26 9.58
C VAL A 454 -7.23 -27.81 9.98
N ASN A 455 -7.18 -26.94 8.97
CA ASN A 455 -6.91 -25.52 9.16
C ASN A 455 -7.83 -24.73 8.22
N LEU A 456 -9.01 -24.36 8.71
CA LEU A 456 -10.05 -23.66 7.93
C LEU A 456 -9.69 -22.17 7.78
N HIS A 457 -8.51 -21.90 7.22
CA HIS A 457 -7.94 -20.57 7.04
C HIS A 457 -7.34 -20.49 5.63
N ALA A 458 -8.07 -19.89 4.69
CA ALA A 458 -7.70 -19.93 3.27
C ALA A 458 -6.34 -19.25 3.00
N HIS A 459 -5.97 -18.24 3.79
CA HIS A 459 -4.72 -17.52 3.75
C HIS A 459 -3.48 -18.41 3.66
N PHE A 460 -3.47 -19.52 4.40
CA PHE A 460 -2.30 -20.40 4.48
C PHE A 460 -2.36 -21.59 3.50
N GLU A 461 -3.53 -21.87 2.94
CA GLU A 461 -3.81 -23.16 2.31
C GLU A 461 -4.10 -23.04 0.82
N ALA A 462 -4.89 -22.04 0.41
CA ALA A 462 -5.59 -22.04 -0.86
C ALA A 462 -4.66 -22.19 -2.08
N TRP A 463 -3.54 -21.47 -2.09
CA TRP A 463 -2.63 -21.46 -3.24
C TRP A 463 -1.72 -22.70 -3.30
N ASN A 464 -1.50 -23.40 -2.18
CA ASN A 464 -0.88 -24.73 -2.22
C ASN A 464 -1.77 -25.71 -3.00
N TRP A 465 -3.09 -25.68 -2.76
CA TRP A 465 -4.01 -26.53 -3.50
C TRP A 465 -4.00 -26.23 -5.00
N ALA A 466 -3.86 -24.95 -5.39
CA ALA A 466 -3.67 -24.58 -6.79
C ALA A 466 -2.40 -25.24 -7.37
N CYS A 467 -1.26 -25.14 -6.69
CA CYS A 467 -0.02 -25.84 -7.11
C CYS A 467 -0.22 -27.36 -7.27
N TYR A 468 -0.95 -28.01 -6.35
CA TYR A 468 -1.20 -29.44 -6.40
C TYR A 468 -2.12 -29.82 -7.57
N LEU A 469 -3.16 -29.05 -7.83
CA LEU A 469 -4.10 -29.26 -8.94
C LEU A 469 -3.40 -29.05 -10.30
N TRP A 470 -2.51 -28.06 -10.40
CA TRP A 470 -1.69 -27.87 -11.59
C TRP A 470 -0.73 -29.05 -11.80
N LEU A 471 -0.02 -29.49 -10.76
CA LEU A 471 0.89 -30.64 -10.90
C LEU A 471 0.13 -31.94 -11.17
N TYR A 472 -1.08 -32.10 -10.64
CA TYR A 472 -1.98 -33.20 -11.00
C TYR A 472 -2.30 -33.18 -12.49
N ASN A 473 -2.67 -32.03 -13.06
CA ASN A 473 -2.91 -31.90 -14.50
C ASN A 473 -1.71 -32.39 -15.33
N GLN A 474 -0.49 -32.13 -14.87
CA GLN A 474 0.76 -32.53 -15.52
C GLN A 474 1.07 -34.04 -15.37
N THR A 475 0.72 -34.66 -14.24
CA THR A 475 1.26 -35.98 -13.86
C THR A 475 0.22 -37.08 -13.73
N GLN A 476 -1.04 -36.72 -13.49
CA GLN A 476 -2.11 -37.62 -13.09
C GLN A 476 -1.80 -38.42 -11.80
N TYR A 477 -0.93 -37.88 -10.93
CA TYR A 477 -0.66 -38.48 -9.63
C TYR A 477 -1.81 -38.22 -8.65
N GLU A 478 -2.73 -39.18 -8.59
CA GLU A 478 -4.03 -39.11 -7.92
C GLU A 478 -4.03 -38.50 -6.51
N PRO A 479 -3.04 -38.78 -5.62
CA PRO A 479 -3.04 -38.20 -4.28
C PRO A 479 -3.03 -36.66 -4.23
N LEU A 480 -2.52 -35.98 -5.27
CA LEU A 480 -2.58 -34.52 -5.38
C LEU A 480 -4.03 -34.02 -5.49
N LEU A 481 -4.82 -34.63 -6.38
CA LEU A 481 -6.23 -34.28 -6.56
C LEU A 481 -7.05 -34.63 -5.31
N GLU A 482 -6.92 -35.86 -4.81
CA GLU A 482 -7.77 -36.36 -3.73
C GLU A 482 -7.60 -35.55 -2.43
N ARG A 483 -6.36 -35.18 -2.07
CA ARG A 483 -6.14 -34.33 -0.88
C ARG A 483 -6.64 -32.91 -1.07
N SER A 484 -6.38 -32.29 -2.23
CA SER A 484 -6.88 -30.94 -2.52
C SER A 484 -8.41 -30.90 -2.53
N LYS A 485 -9.07 -31.85 -3.21
CA LYS A 485 -10.53 -31.95 -3.28
C LYS A 485 -11.15 -32.13 -1.90
N LYS A 486 -10.56 -33.00 -1.06
CA LYS A 486 -11.02 -33.21 0.32
C LYS A 486 -10.92 -31.93 1.15
N ALA A 487 -9.79 -31.22 1.08
CA ALA A 487 -9.59 -29.98 1.81
C ALA A 487 -10.56 -28.87 1.35
N LEU A 488 -10.72 -28.71 0.03
CA LEU A 488 -11.65 -27.76 -0.57
C LEU A 488 -13.10 -28.05 -0.16
N SER A 489 -13.52 -29.32 -0.17
CA SER A 489 -14.85 -29.73 0.29
C SER A 489 -15.09 -29.33 1.76
N MET A 490 -14.13 -29.62 2.64
CA MET A 490 -14.20 -29.24 4.06
C MET A 490 -14.23 -27.72 4.23
N MET A 491 -13.40 -26.97 3.49
CA MET A 491 -13.38 -25.51 3.52
C MET A 491 -14.72 -24.92 3.08
N MET A 492 -15.28 -25.39 1.96
CA MET A 492 -16.57 -24.90 1.44
C MET A 492 -17.74 -25.24 2.36
N ALA A 493 -17.74 -26.42 2.99
CA ALA A 493 -18.77 -26.81 3.95
C ALA A 493 -18.75 -26.01 5.25
N SER A 494 -17.62 -25.38 5.56
CA SER A 494 -17.36 -24.63 6.79
C SER A 494 -17.58 -23.11 6.65
N TYR A 495 -17.88 -22.61 5.45
CA TYR A 495 -18.08 -21.19 5.20
C TYR A 495 -19.49 -20.69 5.60
N PRO A 496 -19.61 -19.45 6.14
CA PRO A 496 -18.54 -18.59 6.64
C PRO A 496 -18.16 -18.86 8.11
N GLU A 497 -19.01 -19.55 8.89
CA GLU A 497 -19.00 -19.48 10.36
C GLU A 497 -17.76 -20.11 11.01
N GLN A 498 -17.11 -21.06 10.34
CA GLN A 498 -15.95 -21.76 10.90
C GLN A 498 -14.62 -21.27 10.33
N TRP A 499 -14.64 -20.36 9.36
CA TRP A 499 -13.42 -19.84 8.76
C TRP A 499 -12.67 -18.95 9.74
N SER A 500 -11.37 -19.21 9.90
CA SER A 500 -10.42 -18.24 10.43
C SER A 500 -10.01 -17.26 9.34
N TRP A 501 -9.69 -16.04 9.74
CA TRP A 501 -9.26 -14.96 8.84
C TRP A 501 -8.20 -14.08 9.50
N THR A 502 -7.30 -13.46 8.73
CA THR A 502 -6.26 -12.58 9.32
C THR A 502 -6.76 -11.15 9.52
N ASN A 503 -6.75 -10.32 8.47
CA ASN A 503 -7.04 -8.88 8.53
C ASN A 503 -8.46 -8.54 8.06
N GLY A 504 -9.04 -9.36 7.20
CA GLY A 504 -10.44 -9.29 6.78
C GLY A 504 -10.92 -10.65 6.28
N ILE A 505 -12.23 -10.86 6.16
CA ILE A 505 -12.77 -12.10 5.55
C ILE A 505 -12.73 -12.04 4.02
N GLN A 506 -12.65 -10.84 3.43
CA GLN A 506 -12.58 -10.65 1.97
C GLN A 506 -11.34 -11.27 1.32
N GLN A 507 -10.18 -11.12 1.96
CA GLN A 507 -8.93 -11.76 1.53
C GLN A 507 -9.04 -13.29 1.48
N GLU A 508 -9.78 -13.92 2.41
CA GLU A 508 -9.98 -15.37 2.42
C GLU A 508 -10.82 -15.81 1.22
N ARG A 509 -11.90 -15.07 0.94
CA ARG A 509 -12.77 -15.30 -0.22
C ARG A 509 -11.97 -15.14 -1.53
N ALA A 510 -11.17 -14.08 -1.62
CA ALA A 510 -10.34 -13.80 -2.80
C ALA A 510 -9.36 -14.95 -3.09
N ARG A 511 -8.66 -15.45 -2.06
CA ARG A 511 -7.68 -16.54 -2.21
C ARG A 511 -8.30 -17.87 -2.61
N MET A 512 -9.54 -18.16 -2.19
CA MET A 512 -10.24 -19.41 -2.50
C MET A 512 -10.63 -19.56 -3.97
N ILE A 513 -10.77 -18.47 -4.72
CA ILE A 513 -11.28 -18.55 -6.10
C ILE A 513 -10.29 -19.28 -7.02
N LEU A 514 -8.99 -19.04 -6.88
CA LEU A 514 -7.96 -19.68 -7.72
C LEU A 514 -8.03 -21.22 -7.68
N PRO A 515 -7.92 -21.89 -6.51
CA PRO A 515 -7.97 -23.35 -6.46
C PRO A 515 -9.34 -23.91 -6.85
N LEU A 516 -10.45 -23.19 -6.60
CA LEU A 516 -11.78 -23.63 -7.06
C LEU A 516 -11.91 -23.59 -8.59
N ALA A 517 -11.39 -22.52 -9.23
CA ALA A 517 -11.36 -22.42 -10.69
C ALA A 517 -10.53 -23.54 -11.30
N TRP A 518 -9.39 -23.87 -10.70
CA TRP A 518 -8.52 -24.94 -11.16
C TRP A 518 -9.08 -26.33 -10.89
N LEU A 519 -9.76 -26.54 -9.74
CA LEU A 519 -10.47 -27.78 -9.45
C LEU A 519 -11.55 -28.06 -10.51
N TYR A 520 -12.33 -27.05 -10.87
CA TYR A 520 -13.33 -27.18 -11.94
C TYR A 520 -12.70 -27.51 -13.30
N ARG A 521 -11.51 -26.99 -13.61
CA ARG A 521 -10.81 -27.32 -14.86
C ARG A 521 -10.30 -28.76 -14.90
N VAL A 522 -9.79 -29.28 -13.79
CA VAL A 522 -9.29 -30.67 -13.74
C VAL A 522 -10.43 -31.69 -13.61
N GLU A 523 -11.51 -31.35 -12.91
CA GLU A 523 -12.64 -32.23 -12.64
C GLU A 523 -13.96 -31.43 -12.77
N PRO A 524 -14.50 -31.25 -13.99
CA PRO A 524 -15.62 -30.34 -14.27
C PRO A 524 -16.99 -30.93 -13.87
N THR A 525 -17.24 -31.04 -12.57
CA THR A 525 -18.53 -31.49 -12.01
C THR A 525 -19.47 -30.31 -11.74
N GLU A 526 -20.78 -30.60 -11.64
CA GLU A 526 -21.76 -29.60 -11.20
C GLU A 526 -21.48 -29.08 -9.79
N GLU A 527 -20.94 -29.92 -8.90
CA GLU A 527 -20.59 -29.53 -7.53
C GLU A 527 -19.44 -28.54 -7.50
N HIS A 528 -18.35 -28.80 -8.25
CA HIS A 528 -17.21 -27.90 -8.31
C HIS A 528 -17.57 -26.57 -8.97
N LEU A 529 -18.40 -26.61 -10.01
CA LEU A 529 -18.94 -25.40 -10.63
C LEU A 529 -19.78 -24.59 -9.62
N LYS A 530 -20.61 -25.27 -8.82
CA LYS A 530 -21.40 -24.62 -7.77
C LYS A 530 -20.53 -23.98 -6.69
N TRP A 531 -19.45 -24.64 -6.25
CA TRP A 531 -18.53 -24.05 -5.28
C TRP A 531 -17.81 -22.82 -5.82
N LEU A 532 -17.32 -22.88 -7.06
CA LEU A 532 -16.70 -21.74 -7.73
C LEU A 532 -17.70 -20.57 -7.82
N HIS A 533 -18.90 -20.83 -8.34
CA HIS A 533 -19.93 -19.78 -8.43
C HIS A 533 -20.27 -19.18 -7.07
N TYR A 534 -20.42 -20.03 -6.04
CA TYR A 534 -20.74 -19.57 -4.71
C TYR A 534 -19.66 -18.62 -4.18
N MET A 535 -18.40 -19.05 -4.16
CA MET A 535 -17.32 -18.22 -3.61
C MET A 535 -17.06 -16.96 -4.41
N THR A 536 -17.11 -17.03 -5.75
CA THR A 536 -16.98 -15.85 -6.60
C THR A 536 -18.12 -14.86 -6.35
N ASN A 537 -19.36 -15.34 -6.23
CA ASN A 537 -20.51 -14.46 -5.95
C ASN A 537 -20.45 -13.86 -4.53
N GLU A 538 -19.95 -14.60 -3.53
CA GLU A 538 -19.71 -14.06 -2.18
C GLU A 538 -18.70 -12.90 -2.22
N LEU A 539 -17.58 -13.04 -2.94
CA LEU A 539 -16.62 -11.94 -3.12
C LEU A 539 -17.26 -10.73 -3.81
N LEU A 540 -18.04 -10.96 -4.87
CA LEU A 540 -18.62 -9.91 -5.71
C LEU A 540 -19.75 -9.12 -5.03
N LYS A 541 -20.30 -9.59 -3.89
CA LYS A 541 -21.21 -8.77 -3.06
C LYS A 541 -20.57 -7.43 -2.65
N ASN A 542 -19.25 -7.40 -2.56
CA ASN A 542 -18.46 -6.23 -2.16
C ASN A 542 -17.78 -5.54 -3.34
N GLN A 543 -17.99 -5.98 -4.60
CA GLN A 543 -17.50 -5.22 -5.74
C GLN A 543 -18.31 -3.95 -5.91
N VAL A 544 -17.66 -2.80 -5.74
CA VAL A 544 -18.29 -1.48 -5.89
C VAL A 544 -18.30 -1.03 -7.35
N THR A 545 -19.10 -0.01 -7.66
CA THR A 545 -19.34 0.46 -9.04
C THR A 545 -18.06 0.78 -9.83
N CYS A 546 -17.03 1.30 -9.15
CA CYS A 546 -15.75 1.63 -9.78
C CYS A 546 -14.87 0.40 -10.06
N GLY A 547 -15.24 -0.79 -9.61
CA GLY A 547 -14.55 -2.06 -9.84
C GLY A 547 -13.73 -2.59 -8.67
N GLY A 548 -13.44 -1.74 -7.67
CA GLY A 548 -12.75 -2.14 -6.44
C GLY A 548 -13.57 -3.11 -5.58
N ILE A 549 -12.89 -3.88 -4.73
CA ILE A 549 -13.53 -4.77 -3.75
C ILE A 549 -13.47 -4.08 -2.39
N ARG A 550 -14.63 -3.76 -1.81
CA ARG A 550 -14.70 -3.21 -0.45
C ARG A 550 -14.30 -4.28 0.55
N GLU A 551 -13.41 -3.93 1.48
CA GLU A 551 -13.04 -4.81 2.60
C GLU A 551 -14.24 -5.16 3.49
N GLU A 552 -14.16 -6.32 4.15
CA GLU A 552 -15.14 -6.79 5.12
C GLU A 552 -14.42 -7.56 6.23
N LEU A 553 -14.79 -7.30 7.47
CA LEU A 553 -14.44 -8.04 8.67
C LEU A 553 -15.45 -9.19 8.87
N GLY A 554 -14.93 -10.36 9.26
CA GLY A 554 -15.76 -11.51 9.64
C GLY A 554 -16.13 -11.50 11.11
N ASP A 555 -16.50 -12.67 11.64
CA ASP A 555 -16.66 -12.87 13.08
C ASP A 555 -15.33 -12.60 13.81
N GLU A 556 -15.31 -11.64 14.72
CA GLU A 556 -14.13 -11.23 15.49
C GLU A 556 -13.48 -12.40 16.24
N SER A 557 -14.27 -13.38 16.70
CA SER A 557 -13.76 -14.57 17.40
C SER A 557 -12.92 -15.50 16.50
N LYS A 558 -12.94 -15.27 15.19
CA LYS A 558 -12.20 -16.01 14.17
C LYS A 558 -11.03 -15.24 13.57
N SER A 559 -10.85 -13.99 13.99
CA SER A 559 -9.79 -13.11 13.51
C SER A 559 -8.44 -13.42 14.14
N SER A 560 -7.36 -13.31 13.37
CA SER A 560 -6.00 -13.20 13.93
C SER A 560 -5.70 -11.79 14.44
N PHE A 561 -6.23 -10.75 13.81
CA PHE A 561 -5.88 -9.35 14.07
C PHE A 561 -7.09 -8.42 14.16
N GLY A 562 -7.88 -8.31 13.08
CA GLY A 562 -9.09 -7.46 13.05
C GLY A 562 -8.80 -5.96 13.14
N HIS A 563 -9.76 -5.19 13.68
CA HIS A 563 -9.57 -3.77 13.97
C HIS A 563 -8.84 -3.57 15.30
N SER A 564 -8.19 -2.41 15.49
CA SER A 564 -7.51 -2.11 16.75
C SER A 564 -8.51 -1.91 17.90
N PRO A 565 -8.41 -2.67 19.02
CA PRO A 565 -9.41 -2.64 20.09
C PRO A 565 -9.31 -1.42 21.03
N SER A 566 -8.23 -0.64 20.93
CA SER A 566 -8.02 0.57 21.74
C SER A 566 -7.01 1.51 21.08
N ASN A 567 -6.94 2.75 21.56
CA ASN A 567 -5.89 3.70 21.18
C ASN A 567 -4.48 3.20 21.51
N GLU A 568 -4.31 2.53 22.65
CA GLU A 568 -3.03 1.96 23.08
C GLU A 568 -2.54 0.87 22.11
N ALA A 569 -3.47 0.02 21.63
CA ALA A 569 -3.18 -1.08 20.71
C ALA A 569 -2.97 -0.64 19.25
N TYR A 570 -3.21 0.62 18.90
CA TYR A 570 -3.00 1.11 17.54
C TYR A 570 -1.53 0.99 17.13
N GLY A 571 -1.24 0.39 15.96
CA GLY A 571 0.15 0.26 15.47
C GLY A 571 1.01 -0.77 16.18
N SER A 572 0.45 -1.69 16.98
CA SER A 572 1.24 -2.71 17.71
C SER A 572 1.32 -4.08 17.04
N THR A 573 0.41 -4.37 16.10
CA THR A 573 0.28 -5.66 15.40
C THR A 573 -0.09 -5.42 13.92
N GLU A 574 -0.17 -6.47 13.11
CA GLU A 574 -0.87 -6.38 11.82
C GLU A 574 -2.33 -5.95 12.04
N ALA A 575 -2.93 -5.28 11.06
CA ALA A 575 -4.28 -4.75 11.23
C ALA A 575 -5.03 -4.58 9.90
N SER A 576 -6.36 -4.51 10.01
CA SER A 576 -7.23 -4.12 8.91
C SER A 576 -7.07 -2.66 8.49
N LEU A 577 -7.31 -2.37 7.21
CA LEU A 577 -7.42 -1.01 6.68
C LEU A 577 -8.74 -0.31 7.04
N ILE A 578 -9.73 -1.11 7.46
CA ILE A 578 -11.04 -0.63 7.89
C ILE A 578 -11.17 -0.78 9.40
N PHE A 579 -11.93 0.12 10.01
CA PHE A 579 -12.32 0.00 11.40
C PHE A 579 -13.67 -0.72 11.52
N ASP A 580 -14.64 -0.30 10.70
CA ASP A 580 -15.99 -0.87 10.64
C ASP A 580 -16.33 -1.37 9.24
N ASN A 581 -17.18 -2.40 9.18
CA ASN A 581 -17.78 -2.84 7.91
C ASN A 581 -18.57 -1.71 7.27
N GLY A 582 -18.13 -1.29 6.08
CA GLY A 582 -18.72 -0.16 5.35
C GLY A 582 -17.73 0.95 5.03
N ASP A 583 -16.58 0.99 5.71
CA ASP A 583 -15.50 1.92 5.36
C ASP A 583 -15.08 1.74 3.89
N PRO A 584 -14.90 2.84 3.12
CA PRO A 584 -14.85 2.79 1.66
C PRO A 584 -13.46 2.45 1.11
N VAL A 585 -12.85 1.37 1.60
CA VAL A 585 -11.48 0.96 1.20
C VAL A 585 -11.47 -0.35 0.44
N ALA A 586 -10.61 -0.39 -0.58
CA ALA A 586 -10.12 -1.60 -1.18
C ALA A 586 -8.65 -1.83 -0.75
N ASP A 587 -8.29 -3.09 -0.45
CA ASP A 587 -6.94 -3.50 -0.07
C ASP A 587 -6.23 -4.16 -1.27
N MET A 588 -5.13 -3.58 -1.75
CA MET A 588 -4.34 -4.11 -2.87
C MET A 588 -3.36 -5.21 -2.46
N LEU A 589 -3.05 -5.32 -1.16
CA LEU A 589 -2.10 -6.30 -0.62
C LEU A 589 -2.75 -7.65 -0.38
N TYR A 590 -3.86 -7.66 0.36
CA TYR A 590 -4.44 -8.91 0.85
C TYR A 590 -5.69 -9.38 0.10
N THR A 591 -6.40 -8.48 -0.60
CA THR A 591 -7.67 -8.81 -1.26
C THR A 591 -7.59 -8.65 -2.77
N THR A 592 -7.34 -7.44 -3.27
CA THR A 592 -7.62 -7.07 -4.67
C THR A 592 -6.68 -7.78 -5.66
N ASN A 593 -5.39 -7.90 -5.34
CA ASN A 593 -4.44 -8.65 -6.17
C ASN A 593 -4.84 -10.13 -6.34
N PHE A 594 -5.22 -10.80 -5.24
CA PHE A 594 -5.68 -12.19 -5.25
C PHE A 594 -7.02 -12.34 -5.96
N ALA A 595 -7.95 -11.43 -5.69
CA ALA A 595 -9.25 -11.38 -6.35
C ALA A 595 -9.09 -11.17 -7.86
N PHE A 596 -8.12 -10.36 -8.29
CA PHE A 596 -7.89 -10.11 -9.71
C PHE A 596 -7.44 -11.37 -10.44
N VAL A 597 -6.46 -12.09 -9.89
CA VAL A 597 -6.02 -13.40 -10.39
C VAL A 597 -7.21 -14.38 -10.40
N GLY A 598 -7.91 -14.51 -9.26
CA GLY A 598 -9.02 -15.44 -9.10
C GLY A 598 -10.18 -15.18 -10.06
N LEU A 599 -10.60 -13.92 -10.24
CA LEU A 599 -11.67 -13.55 -11.16
C LEU A 599 -11.26 -13.76 -12.63
N CYS A 600 -10.00 -13.51 -12.99
CA CYS A 600 -9.47 -13.84 -14.31
C CYS A 600 -9.60 -15.36 -14.58
N GLU A 601 -9.18 -16.19 -13.62
CA GLU A 601 -9.28 -17.64 -13.74
C GLU A 601 -10.72 -18.15 -13.74
N ALA A 602 -11.60 -17.61 -12.89
CA ALA A 602 -13.01 -17.98 -12.84
C ALA A 602 -13.73 -17.62 -14.14
N ALA A 603 -13.49 -16.42 -14.68
CA ALA A 603 -14.04 -15.99 -15.96
C ALA A 603 -13.57 -16.91 -17.11
N LYS A 604 -12.28 -17.27 -17.14
CA LYS A 604 -11.71 -18.15 -18.17
C LYS A 604 -12.12 -19.61 -18.02
N ALA A 605 -12.39 -20.08 -16.80
CA ALA A 605 -12.83 -21.45 -16.56
C ALA A 605 -14.30 -21.67 -16.93
N THR A 606 -15.14 -20.64 -16.78
CA THR A 606 -16.61 -20.75 -16.92
C THR A 606 -17.18 -20.06 -18.16
N ASN A 607 -16.47 -19.06 -18.72
CA ASN A 607 -17.01 -18.09 -19.67
C ASN A 607 -18.27 -17.35 -19.17
N ASP A 608 -18.47 -17.26 -17.85
CA ASP A 608 -19.60 -16.52 -17.27
C ASP A 608 -19.43 -15.01 -17.52
N SER A 609 -20.40 -14.42 -18.23
CA SER A 609 -20.42 -12.99 -18.56
C SER A 609 -20.36 -12.07 -17.34
N THR A 610 -20.85 -12.53 -16.19
CA THR A 610 -20.79 -11.80 -14.91
C THR A 610 -19.34 -11.67 -14.46
N TYR A 611 -18.56 -12.75 -14.55
CA TYR A 611 -17.17 -12.79 -14.11
C TYR A 611 -16.26 -12.06 -15.10
N VAL A 612 -16.53 -12.21 -16.40
CA VAL A 612 -15.88 -11.40 -17.44
C VAL A 612 -16.10 -9.91 -17.20
N LYS A 613 -17.32 -9.49 -16.87
CA LYS A 613 -17.60 -8.08 -16.55
C LYS A 613 -16.87 -7.65 -15.27
N ALA A 614 -16.94 -8.45 -14.21
CA ALA A 614 -16.35 -8.12 -12.92
C ALA A 614 -14.82 -7.94 -13.00
N VAL A 615 -14.12 -8.84 -13.69
CA VAL A 615 -12.66 -8.74 -13.84
C VAL A 615 -12.25 -7.54 -14.70
N ASN A 616 -13.04 -7.19 -15.73
CA ASN A 616 -12.78 -5.99 -16.53
C ASN A 616 -12.99 -4.70 -15.72
N GLN A 617 -14.04 -4.63 -14.89
CA GLN A 617 -14.25 -3.48 -14.00
C GLN A 617 -13.10 -3.34 -12.98
N MET A 618 -12.63 -4.45 -12.42
CA MET A 618 -11.47 -4.45 -11.52
C MET A 618 -10.17 -4.03 -12.23
N ARG A 619 -9.95 -4.46 -13.48
CA ARG A 619 -8.83 -3.98 -14.29
C ARG A 619 -8.90 -2.47 -14.47
N ASP A 620 -10.05 -1.93 -14.86
CA ASP A 620 -10.25 -0.50 -15.02
C ASP A 620 -10.00 0.26 -13.71
N PHE A 621 -10.46 -0.27 -12.58
CA PHE A 621 -10.17 0.27 -11.25
C PHE A 621 -8.66 0.38 -11.02
N LEU A 622 -7.93 -0.73 -11.17
CA LEU A 622 -6.48 -0.80 -10.94
C LEU A 622 -5.71 0.16 -11.85
N ILE A 623 -6.06 0.25 -13.14
CA ILE A 623 -5.46 1.19 -14.09
C ILE A 623 -5.67 2.64 -13.61
N ARG A 624 -6.86 2.98 -13.13
CA ARG A 624 -7.17 4.35 -12.69
C ARG A 624 -6.40 4.76 -11.44
N ILE A 625 -6.27 3.86 -10.48
CA ILE A 625 -5.69 4.17 -9.17
C ILE A 625 -4.17 4.04 -9.11
N GLN A 626 -3.53 3.53 -10.17
CA GLN A 626 -2.07 3.45 -10.26
C GLN A 626 -1.45 4.83 -10.02
N VAL A 627 -0.44 4.87 -9.15
CA VAL A 627 0.16 6.11 -8.68
C VAL A 627 0.85 6.85 -9.83
N LYS A 628 0.61 8.15 -9.91
CA LYS A 628 1.32 9.09 -10.76
C LYS A 628 2.02 10.15 -9.90
N SER A 629 3.33 10.31 -10.08
CA SER A 629 4.12 11.35 -9.41
C SER A 629 5.36 11.76 -10.20
N ASP A 630 5.48 13.06 -10.52
CA ASP A 630 6.71 13.61 -11.10
C ASP A 630 7.75 13.97 -10.01
N LYS A 631 7.31 14.18 -8.76
CA LYS A 631 8.17 14.60 -7.63
C LYS A 631 8.72 13.41 -6.86
N PHE A 632 7.88 12.44 -6.51
CA PHE A 632 8.26 11.23 -5.79
C PHE A 632 8.40 10.08 -6.78
N ARG A 633 9.47 10.13 -7.58
CA ARG A 633 9.70 9.17 -8.66
C ARG A 633 9.62 7.73 -8.16
N ASN A 634 10.14 7.45 -6.97
CA ASN A 634 10.15 6.11 -6.39
C ASN A 634 8.77 5.48 -6.16
N VAL A 635 7.68 6.26 -6.11
CA VAL A 635 6.31 5.72 -6.04
C VAL A 635 5.54 5.78 -7.37
N ASP A 636 6.09 6.43 -8.40
CA ASP A 636 5.46 6.52 -9.71
C ASP A 636 5.35 5.14 -10.38
N GLY A 637 4.12 4.78 -10.78
CA GLY A 637 3.79 3.46 -11.33
C GLY A 637 3.44 2.38 -10.29
N ALA A 638 3.51 2.69 -8.99
CA ALA A 638 3.14 1.76 -7.93
C ALA A 638 1.62 1.63 -7.74
N TRP A 639 1.23 0.62 -6.97
CA TRP A 639 -0.03 0.62 -6.22
C TRP A 639 0.29 0.63 -4.72
N PHE A 640 -0.30 1.58 -3.98
CA PHE A 640 -0.32 1.52 -2.52
C PHE A 640 -1.30 0.44 -2.04
N ARG A 641 -1.07 -0.09 -0.83
CA ARG A 641 -1.98 -1.06 -0.20
C ARG A 641 -3.42 -0.52 -0.14
N ALA A 642 -3.61 0.70 0.33
CA ALA A 642 -4.95 1.24 0.54
C ALA A 642 -5.41 2.18 -0.59
N PHE A 643 -6.68 2.05 -0.98
CA PHE A 643 -7.37 3.05 -1.77
C PHE A 643 -8.79 3.32 -1.25
N ASN A 644 -9.05 4.56 -0.82
CA ASN A 644 -10.38 5.04 -0.50
C ASN A 644 -11.09 5.43 -1.80
N TYR A 645 -12.00 4.57 -2.25
CA TYR A 645 -12.69 4.74 -3.54
C TYR A 645 -13.84 5.75 -3.48
N GLN A 646 -14.24 6.21 -2.30
CA GLN A 646 -15.26 7.25 -2.15
C GLN A 646 -14.66 8.64 -2.34
N ASP A 647 -13.52 8.89 -1.69
CA ASP A 647 -12.82 10.18 -1.77
C ASP A 647 -11.72 10.20 -2.86
N TRP A 648 -11.55 9.06 -3.54
CA TRP A 648 -10.60 8.84 -4.63
C TRP A 648 -9.15 9.19 -4.27
N ASN A 649 -8.69 8.71 -3.10
CA ASN A 649 -7.35 8.98 -2.58
C ASN A 649 -6.77 7.77 -1.82
N TYR A 650 -5.50 7.86 -1.42
CA TYR A 650 -4.78 6.77 -0.75
C TYR A 650 -4.92 6.82 0.79
N TRP A 651 -6.15 6.94 1.31
CA TRP A 651 -6.41 7.02 2.75
C TRP A 651 -7.01 5.73 3.32
N ALA A 652 -6.61 5.37 4.54
CA ALA A 652 -7.23 4.30 5.33
C ALA A 652 -6.86 4.38 6.82
N ALA A 653 -7.38 3.44 7.63
CA ALA A 653 -6.83 3.19 8.96
C ALA A 653 -5.40 2.63 8.81
N ASN A 654 -4.41 3.35 9.33
CA ASN A 654 -3.00 2.98 9.21
C ASN A 654 -2.47 2.34 10.51
N ALA A 655 -3.21 1.34 11.02
CA ALA A 655 -2.94 0.69 12.30
C ALA A 655 -1.95 -0.49 12.20
N ASP A 656 -1.63 -0.92 10.98
CA ASP A 656 -0.79 -2.09 10.75
C ASP A 656 0.69 -1.76 10.98
N ALA A 657 1.32 -2.45 11.92
CA ALA A 657 2.72 -2.28 12.28
C ALA A 657 3.70 -2.74 11.19
N GLY A 658 3.25 -3.65 10.33
CA GLY A 658 4.00 -4.13 9.18
C GLY A 658 3.65 -3.31 7.95
N TRP A 659 2.57 -3.65 7.27
CA TRP A 659 2.25 -3.21 5.92
C TRP A 659 1.06 -2.26 5.89
N GLY A 660 1.11 -1.12 6.58
CA GLY A 660 0.02 -0.13 6.58
C GLY A 660 -0.40 0.47 5.21
N ALA A 661 -1.26 1.49 5.28
CA ALA A 661 -2.03 2.03 4.15
C ALA A 661 -1.18 2.46 2.94
N TRP A 662 -0.01 3.04 3.18
CA TRP A 662 0.88 3.57 2.14
C TRP A 662 2.02 2.63 1.77
N SER A 663 2.04 1.40 2.26
CA SER A 663 3.02 0.42 1.81
C SER A 663 2.81 0.06 0.34
N THR A 664 3.90 -0.32 -0.31
CA THR A 664 3.88 -0.97 -1.62
C THR A 664 4.65 -2.28 -1.49
N LEU A 665 4.38 -3.25 -2.36
CA LEU A 665 5.20 -4.46 -2.44
C LEU A 665 5.54 -4.81 -3.88
N THR A 666 6.80 -5.19 -4.11
CA THR A 666 7.32 -5.69 -5.39
C THR A 666 6.73 -7.05 -5.72
N GLY A 667 6.77 -7.98 -4.76
CA GLY A 667 5.84 -9.11 -4.70
C GLY A 667 4.44 -8.67 -4.27
N TRP A 668 3.51 -9.61 -4.13
CA TRP A 668 2.13 -9.37 -3.70
C TRP A 668 1.37 -8.38 -4.58
N ILE A 669 1.49 -7.09 -4.31
CA ILE A 669 0.73 -6.02 -4.98
C ILE A 669 1.17 -5.93 -6.43
N GLN A 670 2.40 -5.47 -6.66
CA GLN A 670 2.83 -5.03 -7.98
C GLN A 670 2.84 -6.20 -8.97
N SER A 671 3.45 -7.31 -8.57
CA SER A 671 3.70 -8.43 -9.47
C SER A 671 2.44 -9.15 -9.93
N TRP A 672 1.48 -9.40 -9.03
CA TRP A 672 0.22 -10.05 -9.40
C TRP A 672 -0.70 -9.12 -10.19
N ILE A 673 -0.70 -7.82 -9.91
CA ILE A 673 -1.44 -6.85 -10.72
C ILE A 673 -0.85 -6.78 -12.14
N VAL A 674 0.46 -6.58 -12.28
CA VAL A 674 1.14 -6.53 -13.59
C VAL A 674 0.94 -7.83 -14.36
N GLY A 675 1.21 -8.97 -13.71
CA GLY A 675 1.08 -10.29 -14.32
C GLY A 675 -0.36 -10.58 -14.77
N THR A 676 -1.37 -10.21 -13.99
CA THR A 676 -2.77 -10.46 -14.37
C THR A 676 -3.25 -9.49 -15.45
N GLN A 677 -2.82 -8.23 -15.43
CA GLN A 677 -3.09 -7.31 -16.53
C GLN A 677 -2.52 -7.86 -17.84
N PHE A 678 -1.30 -8.42 -17.82
CA PHE A 678 -0.71 -9.10 -18.97
C PHE A 678 -1.60 -10.24 -19.49
N LEU A 679 -2.12 -11.10 -18.61
CA LEU A 679 -3.02 -12.18 -19.03
C LEU A 679 -4.26 -11.63 -19.75
N MET A 680 -4.80 -10.52 -19.25
CA MET A 680 -5.94 -9.86 -19.88
C MET A 680 -5.60 -9.23 -21.24
N GLU A 681 -4.43 -8.59 -21.39
CA GLU A 681 -3.97 -8.06 -22.68
C GLU A 681 -3.76 -9.17 -23.72
N LYS A 682 -3.24 -10.33 -23.29
CA LYS A 682 -3.05 -11.50 -24.15
C LYS A 682 -4.30 -12.37 -24.28
N ASN A 683 -5.42 -11.96 -23.66
CA ASN A 683 -6.68 -12.72 -23.62
C ASN A 683 -6.48 -14.20 -23.23
N THR A 684 -5.63 -14.45 -22.24
CA THR A 684 -5.26 -15.79 -21.74
C THR A 684 -5.58 -15.89 -20.24
N SER A 685 -5.29 -17.03 -19.63
CA SER A 685 -5.28 -17.20 -18.17
C SER A 685 -3.94 -17.75 -17.68
N LEU A 686 -3.68 -17.70 -16.37
CA LEU A 686 -2.53 -18.32 -15.71
C LEU A 686 -2.54 -19.84 -15.92
N TRP A 687 -3.73 -20.47 -15.87
CA TRP A 687 -3.88 -21.88 -16.24
C TRP A 687 -3.41 -22.15 -17.68
N GLU A 688 -3.87 -21.37 -18.64
CA GLU A 688 -3.49 -21.55 -20.05
C GLU A 688 -2.00 -21.29 -20.28
N LEU A 689 -1.45 -20.25 -19.64
CA LEU A 689 -0.04 -19.90 -19.73
C LEU A 689 0.86 -21.00 -19.13
N SER A 690 0.56 -21.43 -17.90
CA SER A 690 1.36 -22.41 -17.17
C SER A 690 1.35 -23.80 -17.81
N ASN A 691 0.30 -24.15 -18.56
CA ASN A 691 0.19 -25.42 -19.28
C ASN A 691 0.77 -25.37 -20.71
N ARG A 692 1.44 -24.28 -21.13
CA ARG A 692 2.20 -24.25 -22.39
C ARG A 692 3.43 -25.16 -22.36
N LYS A 693 3.91 -25.49 -21.16
CA LYS A 693 5.02 -26.42 -20.94
C LYS A 693 4.52 -27.75 -20.39
N ASP A 694 5.13 -28.83 -20.85
CA ASP A 694 4.91 -30.18 -20.33
C ASP A 694 6.08 -30.55 -19.40
N ILE A 695 5.81 -30.65 -18.11
CA ILE A 695 6.81 -31.10 -17.11
C ILE A 695 6.58 -32.54 -16.65
N SER A 696 5.61 -33.26 -17.22
CA SER A 696 5.11 -34.57 -16.77
C SER A 696 6.23 -35.58 -16.50
N LYS A 697 7.17 -35.72 -17.45
CA LYS A 697 8.29 -36.65 -17.35
C LYS A 697 9.22 -36.32 -16.18
N THR A 698 9.53 -35.04 -16.00
CA THR A 698 10.42 -34.57 -14.92
C THR A 698 9.71 -34.70 -13.57
N ALA A 699 8.45 -34.27 -13.50
CA ALA A 699 7.64 -34.32 -12.29
C ALA A 699 7.37 -35.76 -11.82
N ASN A 700 7.07 -36.70 -12.71
CA ASN A 700 6.89 -38.10 -12.35
C ASN A 700 8.15 -38.73 -11.73
N LYS A 701 9.34 -38.38 -12.23
CA LYS A 701 10.61 -38.80 -11.60
C LYS A 701 10.77 -38.21 -10.21
N VAL A 702 10.46 -36.93 -10.03
CA VAL A 702 10.52 -36.28 -8.72
C VAL A 702 9.54 -36.93 -7.72
N ILE A 703 8.33 -37.26 -8.15
CA ILE A 703 7.35 -37.99 -7.32
C ILE A 703 7.92 -39.36 -6.92
N GLU A 704 8.50 -40.10 -7.86
CA GLU A 704 9.13 -41.39 -7.57
C GLU A 704 10.29 -41.25 -6.57
N GLU A 705 11.16 -40.27 -6.75
CA GLU A 705 12.32 -39.98 -5.90
C GLU A 705 11.90 -39.53 -4.48
N MET A 706 10.97 -38.59 -4.38
CA MET A 706 10.63 -37.92 -3.11
C MET A 706 9.55 -38.63 -2.31
N ILE A 707 8.63 -39.36 -2.95
CA ILE A 707 7.51 -40.04 -2.28
C ILE A 707 7.72 -41.57 -2.22
N ASN A 708 8.03 -42.21 -3.36
CA ASN A 708 7.98 -43.68 -3.45
C ASN A 708 9.27 -44.38 -2.99
N ASN A 709 10.44 -43.83 -3.36
CA ASN A 709 11.74 -44.47 -3.13
C ASN A 709 12.48 -43.95 -1.89
N ASN A 710 11.89 -43.03 -1.12
CA ASN A 710 12.60 -42.37 -0.02
C ASN A 710 12.49 -43.17 1.29
N ASN A 711 13.59 -43.81 1.69
CA ASN A 711 13.75 -44.65 2.90
C ASN A 711 13.87 -43.82 4.19
N TYR A 712 13.09 -42.75 4.36
CA TYR A 712 12.97 -42.08 5.66
C TYR A 712 12.12 -42.94 6.61
N LYS A 713 12.77 -43.44 7.66
CA LYS A 713 12.17 -44.08 8.83
C LYS A 713 11.72 -43.03 9.84
#